data_AF-A0A6J3QBA7-F1
#
_entry.id   AF-A0A6J3QBA7-F1
#
_cell.length_a   1.000
_cell.length_b   1.000
_cell.length_c   1.000
_cell.angle_alpha   90.00
_cell.angle_beta   90.00
_cell.angle_gamma   90.00
#
_symmetry.space_group_name_H-M   'P 1'
#
loop_
_entity.id
_entity.type
_entity.pdbx_description
1 polymer ?
#
loop_
_entity_poly.entity_id
_entity_poly.type
_entity_poly.pdbx_seq_one_letter_code
_entity_poly.pdbx_strand_id
1 'polypeptide(L)'
;MGEIEQRPTPGSRLGAAENSGISTLEHGQKPPPTPSGKLMSVRIQMLDDTQEAFEVPQRAPGKVLLDAVCSHLNLVEGDYFGLEFPDHKKITVWLDLLKPIVKQIRRPKHVVVKFVVKFFPPDHTQLQEELTRYLFALQVKQDLAQGRLTCSDTSAALLVSHIVQSEIGDFDEASDREHLAKNKYIPQQDALEDKIVEFHHNHIGQTPAESDFQLLEIARRLEMYGVRLHPAKDREGTKINLAVANTGILVFQGFTKINAFNWAKVRKLSFKRKRFLIKLRPDVNSSYQDTLEFLMASRDFCKSFWKICVEHHAFFRLFEEPKPKPKPVLFSRGSSFRFSGRTQKQVLDYVKEGGHKKVQFERKHSKIHSIRSLATQPAEPNSEVPKQAQQRASLTFGEGAASPGGQSCQPGRDPPASADERGPQRNPTPQRSPAGSTKADGAGRAETEEEEEVAKDRTQQSRPRPPQPSTGSLTGSPHLSELSINSQGGAAPTSTVLSPNLSPDTKQASPLVSPLLNDQAGPRTDDEDDGRRKRFPTDKAYFIAKEVSTTERTYLKDLEVITSWFQSTVSKEDSMPETLKSLIFPNFEPLHKFHTNFLKEIEQRLALWEGRSNAHIRGDYQRIGDVLLKNIQGMKQLAAHLWKHSEALEALETGIRGSRRLESLCRDFELQKVCYLSLNTFLLRPLHRLMHYKQVLERLCKHHPPSHTDFRDCRAALAEITEMVAQLHGTMIKMENFQKLHELKKDLIGVDNLVIPGREFIRLGSLSKLSGKGLQQRMFFLFNDVLLYTSRGLTASNQFKVHGQLPLYGMTMEESEDEWGVPHCLTLRGQRQSIVVAASSRSEMEKWVEDIQMAIDLAEKSSGPAPEFLASSPPDSKSPEEAAGDQESEDDLSASRTSLERQAPHRGNTMVHVCWHRNTSVSMVDFSVAVENQLSGNLLRKFKNSNGWQKLWVVFTNFCLFFYKSHQDSHPLASLPLLGYSLTIPSESEDLHKDYVFKLHFKSHVYYFRAESEYTFERWMEVIRSATSSASRAHVLSHKESHVY
;
A
#
# COMPACT_ATOMS: atom_id res chain seq x y z
N MET A 1 62.69 -36.66 1.75
CA MET A 1 63.76 -36.51 0.74
C MET A 1 63.09 -36.47 -0.63
N GLY A 2 63.58 -35.66 -1.58
CA GLY A 2 62.93 -35.43 -2.88
C GLY A 2 61.73 -34.47 -2.78
N GLU A 3 61.74 -33.17 -3.11
CA GLU A 3 62.64 -32.28 -3.91
C GLU A 3 62.25 -32.10 -5.40
N ILE A 4 62.68 -30.95 -6.00
CA ILE A 4 62.48 -30.45 -7.38
C ILE A 4 61.10 -29.78 -7.61
N GLU A 5 60.94 -28.54 -8.12
CA GLU A 5 61.80 -27.34 -8.29
C GLU A 5 60.93 -26.06 -8.48
N GLN A 6 61.51 -24.87 -8.74
CA GLN A 6 60.82 -23.60 -9.04
C GLN A 6 61.31 -22.85 -10.29
N ARG A 7 60.50 -21.84 -10.72
CA ARG A 7 60.78 -20.65 -11.60
C ARG A 7 60.42 -20.78 -13.10
N PRO A 8 60.18 -19.67 -13.83
CA PRO A 8 59.44 -18.44 -13.45
C PRO A 8 58.47 -17.89 -14.54
N THR A 9 57.72 -16.83 -14.22
CA THR A 9 56.85 -16.01 -15.11
C THR A 9 57.64 -15.03 -16.02
N PRO A 10 57.12 -14.55 -17.18
CA PRO A 10 56.17 -13.40 -17.21
C PRO A 10 55.15 -13.35 -18.39
N GLY A 11 54.14 -12.47 -18.29
CA GLY A 11 52.95 -12.47 -19.17
C GLY A 11 52.80 -11.41 -20.29
N SER A 12 51.59 -11.41 -20.89
CA SER A 12 50.98 -10.40 -21.78
C SER A 12 51.47 -10.36 -23.25
N ARG A 13 50.70 -9.93 -24.28
CA ARG A 13 49.26 -9.61 -24.45
C ARG A 13 48.93 -9.45 -25.95
N LEU A 14 47.71 -9.83 -26.41
CA LEU A 14 46.83 -9.22 -27.44
C LEU A 14 46.10 -10.23 -28.35
N GLY A 15 44.84 -9.92 -28.68
CA GLY A 15 43.94 -10.68 -29.56
C GLY A 15 42.47 -10.53 -29.14
N ALA A 16 41.63 -9.89 -29.96
CA ALA A 16 40.19 -9.73 -29.72
C ALA A 16 39.42 -11.03 -30.10
N ALA A 17 38.30 -11.47 -29.51
CA ALA A 17 37.23 -10.90 -28.67
C ALA A 17 35.90 -10.65 -29.42
N GLU A 18 35.05 -11.69 -29.45
CA GLU A 18 33.61 -11.61 -29.78
C GLU A 18 32.75 -11.89 -28.53
N ASN A 19 31.53 -11.35 -28.50
CA ASN A 19 30.60 -11.51 -27.37
C ASN A 19 29.66 -12.70 -27.58
N SER A 20 29.41 -13.48 -26.52
CA SER A 20 28.28 -14.43 -26.47
C SER A 20 27.40 -14.13 -25.25
N GLY A 21 26.08 -14.19 -25.44
CA GLY A 21 25.09 -13.81 -24.42
C GLY A 21 25.01 -14.79 -23.25
N ILE A 22 24.71 -14.27 -22.06
CA ILE A 22 24.68 -15.05 -20.82
C ILE A 22 23.42 -15.93 -20.76
N SER A 23 23.63 -17.25 -20.69
CA SER A 23 22.58 -18.23 -20.41
C SER A 23 22.31 -18.31 -18.91
N THR A 24 21.05 -18.46 -18.50
CA THR A 24 20.64 -18.60 -17.09
C THR A 24 20.85 -20.03 -16.57
N LEU A 25 22.10 -20.51 -16.59
CA LEU A 25 22.54 -21.77 -16.02
C LEU A 25 23.59 -21.51 -14.94
N GLU A 26 23.51 -22.21 -13.82
CA GLU A 26 24.49 -22.11 -12.74
C GLU A 26 25.83 -22.76 -13.13
N HIS A 27 26.92 -22.31 -12.48
CA HIS A 27 28.28 -22.68 -12.86
C HIS A 27 28.55 -24.17 -12.61
N GLY A 28 28.94 -24.90 -13.68
CA GLY A 28 29.51 -26.25 -13.58
C GLY A 28 28.87 -27.32 -14.45
N GLN A 29 27.68 -27.10 -15.03
CA GLN A 29 27.04 -28.08 -15.91
C GLN A 29 27.44 -27.90 -17.39
N LYS A 30 27.87 -28.98 -18.04
CA LYS A 30 28.04 -29.02 -19.50
C LYS A 30 26.68 -28.82 -20.18
N PRO A 31 26.61 -28.12 -21.34
CA PRO A 31 25.35 -27.95 -22.07
C PRO A 31 24.78 -29.31 -22.49
N PRO A 32 23.44 -29.50 -22.43
CA PRO A 32 22.81 -30.71 -22.91
C PRO A 32 22.98 -30.84 -24.44
N PRO A 33 23.14 -32.06 -24.98
CA PRO A 33 23.26 -32.26 -26.42
C PRO A 33 22.00 -31.78 -27.14
N THR A 34 22.17 -31.17 -28.31
CA THR A 34 21.08 -30.65 -29.15
C THR A 34 20.05 -31.75 -29.43
N PRO A 35 18.77 -31.57 -29.06
CA PRO A 35 17.77 -32.62 -29.19
C PRO A 35 17.42 -32.84 -30.67
N SER A 36 17.92 -33.94 -31.24
CA SER A 36 17.60 -34.42 -32.58
C SER A 36 16.11 -34.74 -32.71
N GLY A 37 15.33 -33.74 -33.12
CA GLY A 37 13.88 -33.81 -33.14
C GLY A 37 13.30 -33.02 -34.29
N LYS A 38 12.23 -33.55 -34.89
CA LYS A 38 11.50 -32.92 -36.00
C LYS A 38 11.03 -31.53 -35.58
N LEU A 39 11.31 -30.51 -36.40
CA LEU A 39 10.82 -29.15 -36.21
C LEU A 39 9.36 -29.02 -36.64
N MET A 40 8.69 -27.98 -36.16
CA MET A 40 7.37 -27.56 -36.62
C MET A 40 7.25 -26.04 -36.73
N SER A 41 6.86 -25.59 -37.91
CA SER A 41 6.32 -24.25 -38.15
C SER A 41 5.07 -23.98 -37.34
N VAL A 42 5.06 -22.86 -36.62
CA VAL A 42 3.87 -22.24 -36.02
C VAL A 42 3.77 -20.81 -36.54
N ARG A 43 2.60 -20.43 -37.09
CA ARG A 43 2.36 -19.06 -37.56
C ARG A 43 1.90 -18.17 -36.42
N ILE A 44 2.61 -17.06 -36.23
CA ILE A 44 2.32 -16.00 -35.27
C ILE A 44 1.81 -14.79 -36.04
N GLN A 45 0.67 -14.24 -35.62
CA GLN A 45 0.20 -12.90 -36.00
C GLN A 45 0.62 -11.91 -34.91
N MET A 46 1.32 -10.86 -35.30
CA MET A 46 1.84 -9.82 -34.42
C MET A 46 0.80 -8.71 -34.16
N LEU A 47 1.16 -7.72 -33.33
CA LEU A 47 0.30 -6.58 -33.01
C LEU A 47 0.21 -5.53 -34.15
N ASP A 48 1.17 -5.54 -35.09
CA ASP A 48 1.14 -4.80 -36.37
C ASP A 48 0.41 -5.59 -37.48
N ASP A 49 -0.35 -6.63 -37.10
CA ASP A 49 -1.04 -7.61 -37.97
C ASP A 49 -0.15 -8.40 -38.94
N THR A 50 1.18 -8.21 -38.92
CA THR A 50 2.11 -9.03 -39.70
C THR A 50 2.07 -10.49 -39.27
N GLN A 51 2.34 -11.42 -40.21
CA GLN A 51 2.36 -12.86 -39.94
C GLN A 51 3.72 -13.48 -40.28
N GLU A 52 4.30 -14.13 -39.28
CA GLU A 52 5.63 -14.75 -39.36
C GLU A 52 5.55 -16.22 -38.93
N ALA A 53 6.50 -17.03 -39.38
CA ALA A 53 6.54 -18.47 -39.12
C ALA A 53 7.76 -18.86 -38.28
N PHE A 54 7.50 -19.35 -37.07
CA PHE A 54 8.53 -19.73 -36.11
C PHE A 54 8.70 -21.26 -36.11
N GLU A 55 9.90 -21.74 -36.44
CA GLU A 55 10.26 -23.16 -36.35
C GLU A 55 10.68 -23.51 -34.91
N VAL A 56 9.93 -24.40 -34.27
CA VAL A 56 10.23 -24.89 -32.91
C VAL A 56 10.27 -26.42 -32.86
N PRO A 57 11.04 -27.06 -31.97
CA PRO A 57 11.03 -28.52 -31.83
C PRO A 57 9.63 -29.06 -31.53
N GLN A 58 9.21 -30.16 -32.17
CA GLN A 58 7.83 -30.67 -32.08
C GLN A 58 7.35 -30.96 -30.63
N ARG A 59 8.26 -31.22 -29.69
CA ARG A 59 7.95 -31.48 -28.28
C ARG A 59 8.12 -30.25 -27.36
N ALA A 60 8.54 -29.09 -27.88
CA ALA A 60 8.85 -27.89 -27.11
C ALA A 60 7.62 -27.36 -26.33
N PRO A 61 7.83 -26.90 -25.07
CA PRO A 61 6.78 -26.27 -24.27
C PRO A 61 6.44 -24.87 -24.83
N GLY A 62 5.24 -24.38 -24.54
CA GLY A 62 4.75 -23.09 -25.05
C GLY A 62 5.66 -21.89 -24.74
N LYS A 63 6.45 -21.94 -23.64
CA LYS A 63 7.43 -20.90 -23.31
C LYS A 63 8.45 -20.69 -24.43
N VAL A 64 8.97 -21.76 -25.05
CA VAL A 64 10.00 -21.66 -26.12
C VAL A 64 9.49 -20.88 -27.33
N LEU A 65 8.20 -20.97 -27.66
CA LEU A 65 7.60 -20.21 -28.75
C LEU A 65 7.39 -18.74 -28.38
N LEU A 66 6.99 -18.43 -27.14
CA LEU A 66 6.90 -17.05 -26.66
C LEU A 66 8.30 -16.40 -26.58
N ASP A 67 9.29 -17.12 -26.04
CA ASP A 67 10.68 -16.67 -25.93
C ASP A 67 11.28 -16.36 -27.32
N ALA A 68 11.00 -17.19 -28.33
CA ALA A 68 11.42 -16.96 -29.71
C ALA A 68 10.77 -15.72 -30.33
N VAL A 69 9.46 -15.50 -30.11
CA VAL A 69 8.76 -14.29 -30.57
C VAL A 69 9.32 -13.04 -29.90
N CYS A 70 9.52 -13.07 -28.57
CA CYS A 70 10.10 -11.94 -27.85
C CYS A 70 11.55 -11.67 -28.28
N SER A 71 12.34 -12.70 -28.60
CA SER A 71 13.70 -12.56 -29.11
C SER A 71 13.75 -11.94 -30.50
N HIS A 72 12.85 -12.35 -31.40
CA HIS A 72 12.74 -11.76 -32.74
C HIS A 72 12.31 -10.29 -32.71
N LEU A 73 11.42 -9.93 -31.79
CA LEU A 73 11.03 -8.53 -31.55
C LEU A 73 12.07 -7.74 -30.74
N ASN A 74 13.15 -8.35 -30.24
CA ASN A 74 14.09 -7.76 -29.27
C ASN A 74 13.39 -7.19 -28.01
N LEU A 75 12.34 -7.87 -27.54
CA LEU A 75 11.39 -7.38 -26.54
C LEU A 75 11.80 -7.79 -25.11
N VAL A 76 12.45 -6.87 -24.41
CA VAL A 76 12.97 -7.06 -23.04
C VAL A 76 11.86 -7.31 -22.01
N GLU A 77 10.75 -6.58 -22.09
CA GLU A 77 9.62 -6.64 -21.15
C GLU A 77 8.56 -7.69 -21.58
N GLY A 78 8.98 -8.73 -22.30
CA GLY A 78 8.09 -9.72 -22.95
C GLY A 78 7.12 -10.47 -22.05
N ASP A 79 7.34 -10.52 -20.73
CA ASP A 79 6.43 -11.16 -19.77
C ASP A 79 5.06 -10.45 -19.65
N TYR A 80 4.93 -9.19 -20.07
CA TYR A 80 3.61 -8.51 -20.18
C TYR A 80 2.70 -9.10 -21.27
N PHE A 81 3.25 -9.89 -22.19
CA PHE A 81 2.58 -10.39 -23.39
C PHE A 81 2.24 -11.88 -23.29
N GLY A 82 1.51 -12.39 -24.28
CA GLY A 82 1.19 -13.80 -24.36
C GLY A 82 0.73 -14.23 -25.75
N LEU A 83 0.67 -15.55 -25.92
CA LEU A 83 0.17 -16.19 -27.13
C LEU A 83 -1.24 -16.74 -26.90
N GLU A 84 -2.18 -16.37 -27.77
CA GLU A 84 -3.55 -16.88 -27.78
C GLU A 84 -3.89 -17.56 -29.12
N PHE A 85 -4.81 -18.52 -29.11
CA PHE A 85 -5.24 -19.21 -30.34
C PHE A 85 -6.71 -19.66 -30.24
N PRO A 86 -7.43 -19.78 -31.37
CA PRO A 86 -8.76 -20.38 -31.39
C PRO A 86 -8.67 -21.89 -31.13
N ASP A 87 -9.35 -22.37 -30.09
CA ASP A 87 -9.40 -23.78 -29.76
C ASP A 87 -10.27 -24.60 -30.73
N HIS A 88 -10.38 -25.91 -30.50
CA HIS A 88 -11.23 -26.82 -31.29
C HIS A 88 -12.74 -26.48 -31.31
N LYS A 89 -13.21 -25.54 -30.50
CA LYS A 89 -14.59 -25.01 -30.46
C LYS A 89 -14.65 -23.55 -30.94
N LYS A 90 -13.58 -23.04 -31.56
CA LYS A 90 -13.36 -21.64 -31.94
C LYS A 90 -13.38 -20.65 -30.77
N ILE A 91 -13.12 -21.11 -29.54
CA ILE A 91 -12.99 -20.23 -28.38
C ILE A 91 -11.51 -19.83 -28.25
N THR A 92 -11.21 -18.54 -28.23
CA THR A 92 -9.85 -18.03 -28.00
C THR A 92 -9.35 -18.42 -26.61
N VAL A 93 -8.18 -19.04 -26.54
CA VAL A 93 -7.54 -19.49 -25.30
C VAL A 93 -6.04 -19.17 -25.27
N TRP A 94 -5.52 -18.87 -24.09
CA TRP A 94 -4.08 -18.68 -23.84
C TRP A 94 -3.29 -19.99 -23.96
N LEU A 95 -2.11 -19.91 -24.57
CA LEU A 95 -1.13 -20.98 -24.62
C LEU A 95 -0.55 -21.25 -23.21
N ASP A 96 -0.65 -22.50 -22.75
CA ASP A 96 -0.12 -22.95 -21.47
C ASP A 96 1.40 -23.12 -21.59
N LEU A 97 2.18 -22.13 -21.15
CA LEU A 97 3.62 -22.05 -21.40
C LEU A 97 4.40 -23.28 -20.93
N LEU A 98 3.92 -23.97 -19.89
CA LEU A 98 4.53 -25.17 -19.32
C LEU A 98 4.17 -26.48 -20.05
N LYS A 99 3.43 -26.44 -21.17
CA LYS A 99 2.98 -27.64 -21.90
C LYS A 99 3.49 -27.70 -23.35
N PRO A 100 3.85 -28.90 -23.86
CA PRO A 100 4.20 -29.09 -25.26
C PRO A 100 3.12 -28.56 -26.22
N ILE A 101 3.51 -27.74 -27.19
CA ILE A 101 2.57 -27.02 -28.08
C ILE A 101 1.65 -27.98 -28.84
N VAL A 102 2.17 -29.13 -29.30
CA VAL A 102 1.38 -30.21 -29.95
C VAL A 102 0.33 -30.88 -29.08
N LYS A 103 0.40 -30.71 -27.74
CA LYS A 103 -0.63 -31.18 -26.80
C LYS A 103 -1.73 -30.13 -26.57
N GLN A 104 -1.63 -28.97 -27.21
CA GLN A 104 -2.56 -27.84 -27.08
C GLN A 104 -3.22 -27.50 -28.42
N ILE A 105 -2.41 -27.28 -29.45
CA ILE A 105 -2.86 -26.88 -30.79
C ILE A 105 -3.00 -28.12 -31.67
N ARG A 106 -4.22 -28.45 -32.09
CA ARG A 106 -4.48 -29.50 -33.09
C ARG A 106 -4.07 -29.00 -34.47
N ARG A 107 -3.16 -29.72 -35.15
CA ARG A 107 -2.59 -29.36 -36.47
C ARG A 107 -2.01 -27.92 -36.53
N PRO A 108 -0.89 -27.62 -35.83
CA PRO A 108 -0.36 -26.25 -35.68
C PRO A 108 -0.23 -25.43 -36.97
N LYS A 109 0.17 -26.03 -38.10
CA LYS A 109 0.31 -25.33 -39.40
C LYS A 109 -0.98 -24.63 -39.90
N HIS A 110 -2.15 -25.07 -39.44
CA HIS A 110 -3.46 -24.56 -39.84
C HIS A 110 -4.08 -23.59 -38.81
N VAL A 111 -3.38 -23.29 -37.72
CA VAL A 111 -3.83 -22.36 -36.68
C VAL A 111 -2.89 -21.16 -36.67
N VAL A 112 -3.43 -19.97 -36.86
CA VAL A 112 -2.72 -18.72 -36.57
C VAL A 112 -2.85 -18.47 -35.07
N VAL A 113 -1.71 -18.32 -34.40
CA VAL A 113 -1.60 -17.93 -33.00
C VAL A 113 -1.38 -16.41 -32.98
N LYS A 114 -2.05 -15.67 -32.11
CA LYS A 114 -1.84 -14.22 -31.97
C LYS A 114 -0.90 -13.92 -30.82
N PHE A 115 0.05 -13.02 -31.04
CA PHE A 115 0.81 -12.34 -30.01
C PHE A 115 0.02 -11.10 -29.57
N VAL A 116 -0.26 -10.98 -28.27
CA VAL A 116 -1.15 -9.97 -27.69
C VAL A 116 -0.66 -9.54 -26.31
N VAL A 117 -1.07 -8.36 -25.85
CA VAL A 117 -0.85 -7.96 -24.45
C VAL A 117 -1.70 -8.84 -23.53
N LYS A 118 -1.07 -9.34 -22.45
CA LYS A 118 -1.69 -10.24 -21.48
C LYS A 118 -1.90 -9.59 -20.12
N PHE A 119 -0.98 -8.73 -19.69
CA PHE A 119 -1.02 -8.07 -18.39
C PHE A 119 -0.90 -6.55 -18.55
N PHE A 120 -1.97 -5.82 -18.24
CA PHE A 120 -1.98 -4.36 -18.31
C PHE A 120 -1.58 -3.74 -16.95
N PRO A 121 -0.48 -2.98 -16.85
CA PRO A 121 -0.07 -2.35 -15.60
C PRO A 121 -1.05 -1.23 -15.19
N PRO A 122 -1.11 -0.85 -13.90
CA PRO A 122 -1.93 0.28 -13.43
C PRO A 122 -1.50 1.64 -13.98
N ASP A 123 -0.24 1.72 -14.40
CA ASP A 123 0.45 2.93 -14.74
C ASP A 123 1.40 2.60 -15.90
N HIS A 124 1.15 3.22 -17.05
CA HIS A 124 1.91 3.01 -18.27
C HIS A 124 3.38 3.47 -18.16
N THR A 125 3.71 4.37 -17.21
CA THR A 125 5.11 4.77 -16.93
C THR A 125 5.96 3.63 -16.35
N GLN A 126 5.33 2.51 -15.96
CA GLN A 126 6.00 1.28 -15.57
C GLN A 126 6.58 0.51 -16.77
N LEU A 127 6.09 0.76 -18.00
CA LEU A 127 6.67 0.22 -19.24
C LEU A 127 7.90 1.06 -19.60
N GLN A 128 9.09 0.51 -19.41
CA GLN A 128 10.33 1.29 -19.51
C GLN A 128 10.81 1.47 -20.95
N GLU A 129 10.69 0.44 -21.79
CA GLU A 129 11.17 0.46 -23.17
C GLU A 129 10.14 1.07 -24.12
N GLU A 130 10.60 1.85 -25.12
CA GLU A 130 9.70 2.49 -26.09
C GLU A 130 8.96 1.45 -26.94
N LEU A 131 9.65 0.40 -27.38
CA LEU A 131 9.04 -0.73 -28.08
C LEU A 131 7.87 -1.32 -27.30
N THR A 132 8.00 -1.47 -25.97
CA THR A 132 6.91 -1.97 -25.12
C THR A 132 5.71 -1.02 -25.16
N ARG A 133 5.93 0.29 -25.05
CA ARG A 133 4.86 1.30 -25.14
C ARG A 133 4.20 1.30 -26.52
N TYR A 134 4.96 1.22 -27.61
CA TYR A 134 4.46 1.12 -28.98
C TYR A 134 3.60 -0.15 -29.19
N LEU A 135 4.04 -1.31 -28.71
CA LEU A 135 3.24 -2.56 -28.79
C LEU A 135 1.94 -2.46 -27.96
N PHE A 136 1.96 -1.75 -26.82
CA PHE A 136 0.74 -1.45 -26.07
C PHE A 136 -0.18 -0.45 -26.82
N ALA A 137 0.37 0.54 -27.52
CA ALA A 137 -0.39 1.45 -28.37
C ALA A 137 -1.09 0.72 -29.53
N LEU A 138 -0.39 -0.21 -30.20
CA LEU A 138 -0.99 -1.11 -31.20
C LEU A 138 -2.11 -1.98 -30.62
N GLN A 139 -1.97 -2.48 -29.39
CA GLN A 139 -3.05 -3.21 -28.72
C GLN A 139 -4.29 -2.32 -28.47
N VAL A 140 -4.09 -1.05 -28.08
CA VAL A 140 -5.17 -0.06 -27.93
C VAL A 140 -5.85 0.23 -29.27
N LYS A 141 -5.08 0.43 -30.36
CA LYS A 141 -5.60 0.53 -31.74
C LYS A 141 -6.48 -0.67 -32.10
N GLN A 142 -6.02 -1.90 -31.84
CA GLN A 142 -6.82 -3.10 -32.10
C GLN A 142 -8.09 -3.18 -31.22
N ASP A 143 -8.03 -2.75 -29.96
CA ASP A 143 -9.17 -2.80 -29.03
C ASP A 143 -10.22 -1.71 -29.35
N LEU A 144 -9.81 -0.56 -29.89
CA LEU A 144 -10.71 0.47 -30.44
C LEU A 144 -11.42 -0.02 -31.72
N ALA A 145 -10.65 -0.48 -32.72
CA ALA A 145 -11.19 -0.90 -34.01
C ALA A 145 -12.14 -2.09 -33.91
N GLN A 146 -11.94 -2.95 -32.90
CA GLN A 146 -12.76 -4.13 -32.64
C GLN A 146 -13.85 -3.88 -31.58
N GLY A 147 -14.08 -2.62 -31.18
CA GLY A 147 -15.17 -2.21 -30.28
C GLY A 147 -15.06 -2.75 -28.85
N ARG A 148 -13.86 -3.16 -28.40
CA ARG A 148 -13.61 -3.60 -27.02
C ARG A 148 -13.39 -2.44 -26.06
N LEU A 149 -12.69 -1.40 -26.50
CA LEU A 149 -12.39 -0.22 -25.69
C LEU A 149 -13.51 0.83 -25.81
N THR A 150 -14.61 0.61 -25.09
CA THR A 150 -15.75 1.53 -25.09
C THR A 150 -15.37 2.88 -24.47
N CYS A 151 -15.65 3.97 -25.19
CA CYS A 151 -15.44 5.34 -24.76
C CYS A 151 -16.48 6.28 -25.40
N SER A 152 -16.47 7.56 -25.05
CA SER A 152 -17.30 8.56 -25.72
C SER A 152 -16.67 9.02 -27.03
N ASP A 153 -17.49 9.49 -27.96
CA ASP A 153 -17.12 10.06 -29.26
C ASP A 153 -15.92 11.02 -29.20
N THR A 154 -15.89 11.91 -28.20
CA THR A 154 -14.77 12.85 -27.97
C THR A 154 -13.47 12.11 -27.59
N SER A 155 -13.55 11.11 -26.72
CA SER A 155 -12.38 10.30 -26.35
C SER A 155 -11.93 9.37 -27.48
N ALA A 156 -12.88 8.84 -28.26
CA ALA A 156 -12.58 8.05 -29.45
C ALA A 156 -11.82 8.88 -30.49
N ALA A 157 -12.33 10.08 -30.82
CA ALA A 157 -11.67 10.99 -31.75
C ALA A 157 -10.25 11.39 -31.27
N LEU A 158 -10.10 11.73 -29.99
CA LEU A 158 -8.80 12.09 -29.42
C LEU A 158 -7.80 10.91 -29.45
N LEU A 159 -8.23 9.71 -29.07
CA LEU A 159 -7.38 8.50 -29.17
C LEU A 159 -6.97 8.21 -30.62
N VAL A 160 -7.89 8.32 -31.59
CA VAL A 160 -7.54 8.12 -33.00
C VAL A 160 -6.57 9.19 -33.49
N SER A 161 -6.73 10.47 -33.11
CA SER A 161 -5.82 11.53 -33.53
C SER A 161 -4.36 11.35 -33.04
N HIS A 162 -4.13 10.73 -31.88
CA HIS A 162 -2.77 10.34 -31.46
C HIS A 162 -2.23 9.12 -32.22
N ILE A 163 -3.09 8.21 -32.67
CA ILE A 163 -2.67 7.11 -33.57
C ILE A 163 -2.30 7.67 -34.95
N VAL A 164 -3.01 8.67 -35.46
CA VAL A 164 -2.67 9.34 -36.73
C VAL A 164 -1.31 10.03 -36.60
N GLN A 165 -1.09 10.87 -35.57
CA GLN A 165 0.21 11.53 -35.31
C GLN A 165 1.37 10.51 -35.20
N SER A 166 1.16 9.32 -34.60
CA SER A 166 2.21 8.31 -34.48
C SER A 166 2.41 7.42 -35.74
N GLU A 167 1.45 7.41 -36.67
CA GLU A 167 1.51 6.66 -37.94
C GLU A 167 1.97 7.50 -39.15
N ILE A 168 1.49 8.74 -39.32
CA ILE A 168 1.82 9.60 -40.49
C ILE A 168 2.69 10.83 -40.18
N GLY A 169 2.77 11.26 -38.91
CA GLY A 169 3.46 12.50 -38.50
C GLY A 169 2.49 13.68 -38.40
N ASP A 170 3.04 14.90 -38.43
CA ASP A 170 2.27 16.15 -38.24
C ASP A 170 1.12 16.33 -39.26
N PHE A 171 0.05 16.97 -38.78
CA PHE A 171 -1.19 17.25 -39.52
C PHE A 171 -1.00 17.90 -40.91
N ASP A 172 -1.63 17.29 -41.92
CA ASP A 172 -1.83 17.85 -43.28
C ASP A 172 -3.21 17.43 -43.77
N GLU A 173 -4.17 18.37 -43.91
CA GLU A 173 -5.59 18.04 -44.12
C GLU A 173 -5.84 17.09 -45.31
N ALA A 174 -5.06 17.21 -46.38
CA ALA A 174 -5.18 16.32 -47.54
C ALA A 174 -4.72 14.89 -47.23
N SER A 175 -3.56 14.73 -46.59
CA SER A 175 -3.02 13.43 -46.19
C SER A 175 -3.84 12.78 -45.08
N ASP A 176 -4.31 13.57 -44.10
CA ASP A 176 -5.18 13.16 -43.00
C ASP A 176 -6.48 12.51 -43.50
N ARG A 177 -7.24 13.23 -44.34
CA ARG A 177 -8.51 12.74 -44.86
C ARG A 177 -8.32 11.52 -45.78
N GLU A 178 -7.25 11.49 -46.58
CA GLU A 178 -6.91 10.29 -47.37
C GLU A 178 -6.56 9.09 -46.48
N HIS A 179 -5.85 9.30 -45.37
CA HIS A 179 -5.46 8.27 -44.42
C HIS A 179 -6.67 7.72 -43.62
N LEU A 180 -7.58 8.59 -43.17
CA LEU A 180 -8.82 8.24 -42.47
C LEU A 180 -9.88 7.60 -43.41
N ALA A 181 -9.87 7.93 -44.69
CA ALA A 181 -10.66 7.20 -45.69
C ALA A 181 -10.16 5.75 -45.87
N LYS A 182 -8.83 5.55 -45.89
CA LYS A 182 -8.19 4.23 -46.09
C LYS A 182 -8.21 3.33 -44.85
N ASN A 183 -8.10 3.89 -43.65
CA ASN A 183 -7.93 3.14 -42.39
C ASN A 183 -9.11 3.36 -41.44
N LYS A 184 -9.68 2.26 -40.91
CA LYS A 184 -10.78 2.31 -39.93
C LYS A 184 -10.30 1.89 -38.53
N TYR A 185 -10.19 2.88 -37.65
CA TYR A 185 -9.72 2.78 -36.27
C TYR A 185 -10.85 2.59 -35.24
N ILE A 186 -12.09 2.94 -35.60
CA ILE A 186 -13.30 2.80 -34.77
C ILE A 186 -14.54 2.51 -35.65
N PRO A 187 -15.60 1.84 -35.13
CA PRO A 187 -16.72 1.40 -35.98
C PRO A 187 -17.65 2.52 -36.49
N GLN A 188 -17.59 3.73 -35.92
CA GLN A 188 -18.38 4.91 -36.32
C GLN A 188 -17.48 6.09 -36.74
N GLN A 189 -16.30 5.81 -37.32
CA GLN A 189 -15.29 6.82 -37.62
C GLN A 189 -15.79 7.99 -38.48
N ASP A 190 -16.63 7.70 -39.47
CA ASP A 190 -17.08 8.67 -40.47
C ASP A 190 -17.90 9.82 -39.85
N ALA A 191 -18.52 9.60 -38.69
CA ALA A 191 -19.24 10.63 -37.92
C ALA A 191 -18.32 11.49 -37.03
N LEU A 192 -17.04 11.15 -36.94
CA LEU A 192 -16.04 11.75 -36.06
C LEU A 192 -14.80 12.26 -36.82
N GLU A 193 -14.78 12.17 -38.15
CA GLU A 193 -13.60 12.48 -38.98
C GLU A 193 -13.10 13.92 -38.78
N ASP A 194 -13.98 14.92 -38.90
CA ASP A 194 -13.62 16.33 -38.69
C ASP A 194 -13.11 16.61 -37.26
N LYS A 195 -13.54 15.80 -36.28
CA LYS A 195 -13.10 15.90 -34.88
C LYS A 195 -11.76 15.22 -34.62
N ILE A 196 -11.44 14.17 -35.38
CA ILE A 196 -10.12 13.54 -35.40
C ILE A 196 -9.12 14.52 -36.02
N VAL A 197 -9.51 15.15 -37.14
CA VAL A 197 -8.79 16.24 -37.82
C VAL A 197 -8.55 17.43 -36.89
N GLU A 198 -9.58 17.92 -36.21
CA GLU A 198 -9.49 18.99 -35.19
C GLU A 198 -8.46 18.67 -34.10
N PHE A 199 -8.52 17.46 -33.51
CA PHE A 199 -7.55 17.07 -32.49
C PHE A 199 -6.14 16.85 -33.06
N HIS A 200 -5.99 16.32 -34.29
CA HIS A 200 -4.68 16.08 -34.89
C HIS A 200 -3.93 17.40 -35.17
N HIS A 201 -4.62 18.44 -35.65
CA HIS A 201 -4.06 19.79 -35.78
C HIS A 201 -3.47 20.32 -34.45
N ASN A 202 -4.02 19.91 -33.30
CA ASN A 202 -3.51 20.31 -31.98
C ASN A 202 -2.30 19.48 -31.50
N HIS A 203 -1.80 18.54 -32.30
CA HIS A 203 -0.67 17.66 -31.97
C HIS A 203 0.62 17.94 -32.77
N ILE A 204 0.60 18.95 -33.67
CA ILE A 204 1.76 19.38 -34.45
C ILE A 204 3.00 19.58 -33.57
N GLY A 205 4.11 18.94 -33.95
CA GLY A 205 5.37 18.92 -33.22
C GLY A 205 5.53 17.77 -32.21
N GLN A 206 4.51 16.95 -31.95
CA GLN A 206 4.64 15.76 -31.11
C GLN A 206 5.35 14.63 -31.86
N THR A 207 6.34 14.02 -31.23
CA THR A 207 6.97 12.81 -31.78
C THR A 207 6.03 11.60 -31.64
N PRO A 208 6.11 10.60 -32.54
CA PRO A 208 5.34 9.35 -32.43
C PRO A 208 5.47 8.63 -31.07
N ALA A 209 6.60 8.78 -30.37
CA ALA A 209 6.81 8.22 -29.04
C ALA A 209 6.04 8.95 -27.93
N GLU A 210 5.85 10.26 -28.07
CA GLU A 210 5.02 11.08 -27.18
C GLU A 210 3.54 10.85 -27.45
N SER A 211 3.14 10.72 -28.72
CA SER A 211 1.75 10.42 -29.08
C SER A 211 1.32 9.03 -28.60
N ASP A 212 2.17 8.01 -28.71
CA ASP A 212 1.93 6.69 -28.10
C ASP A 212 1.80 6.79 -26.55
N PHE A 213 2.59 7.66 -25.91
CA PHE A 213 2.51 7.90 -24.47
C PHE A 213 1.18 8.55 -24.08
N GLN A 214 0.76 9.61 -24.77
CA GLN A 214 -0.54 10.26 -24.54
C GLN A 214 -1.70 9.30 -24.82
N LEU A 215 -1.62 8.49 -25.88
CA LEU A 215 -2.60 7.45 -26.19
C LEU A 215 -2.81 6.50 -25.00
N LEU A 216 -1.72 6.03 -24.37
CA LEU A 216 -1.79 5.15 -23.20
C LEU A 216 -2.25 5.88 -21.93
N GLU A 217 -1.86 7.14 -21.73
CA GLU A 217 -2.31 8.00 -20.62
C GLU A 217 -3.82 8.30 -20.68
N ILE A 218 -4.38 8.46 -21.87
CA ILE A 218 -5.83 8.60 -22.09
C ILE A 218 -6.51 7.24 -21.96
N ALA A 219 -6.02 6.21 -22.67
CA ALA A 219 -6.66 4.89 -22.72
C ALA A 219 -6.78 4.26 -21.32
N ARG A 220 -5.75 4.37 -20.45
CA ARG A 220 -5.79 3.81 -19.10
C ARG A 220 -6.84 4.43 -18.16
N ARG A 221 -7.45 5.55 -18.55
CA ARG A 221 -8.55 6.21 -17.81
C ARG A 221 -9.92 5.63 -18.17
N LEU A 222 -10.02 4.86 -19.27
CA LEU A 222 -11.25 4.23 -19.72
C LEU A 222 -11.54 2.94 -18.96
N GLU A 223 -12.82 2.71 -18.65
CA GLU A 223 -13.28 1.59 -17.81
C GLU A 223 -12.96 0.21 -18.40
N MET A 224 -12.89 0.11 -19.74
CA MET A 224 -12.64 -1.12 -20.48
C MET A 224 -11.16 -1.37 -20.85
N TYR A 225 -10.22 -0.52 -20.42
CA TYR A 225 -8.79 -0.68 -20.73
C TYR A 225 -8.21 -1.99 -20.19
N GLY A 226 -7.75 -2.85 -21.11
CA GLY A 226 -7.26 -4.20 -20.79
C GLY A 226 -8.34 -5.18 -20.30
N VAL A 227 -9.63 -4.80 -20.32
CA VAL A 227 -10.72 -5.60 -19.75
C VAL A 227 -11.23 -6.63 -20.77
N ARG A 228 -10.97 -7.90 -20.47
CA ARG A 228 -11.55 -9.05 -21.21
C ARG A 228 -12.72 -9.65 -20.44
N LEU A 229 -13.93 -9.51 -20.99
CA LEU A 229 -15.18 -9.96 -20.37
C LEU A 229 -15.43 -11.47 -20.57
N HIS A 230 -15.68 -12.19 -19.49
CA HIS A 230 -16.03 -13.60 -19.47
C HIS A 230 -17.46 -13.82 -18.94
N PRO A 231 -18.43 -14.23 -19.78
CA PRO A 231 -19.82 -14.41 -19.36
C PRO A 231 -20.01 -15.43 -18.23
N ALA A 232 -20.80 -15.03 -17.25
CA ALA A 232 -21.13 -15.77 -16.05
C ALA A 232 -22.56 -15.45 -15.58
N LYS A 233 -22.93 -16.03 -14.45
CA LYS A 233 -24.07 -15.63 -13.62
C LYS A 233 -23.63 -15.55 -12.17
N ASP A 234 -24.32 -14.73 -11.38
CA ASP A 234 -24.25 -14.75 -9.92
C ASP A 234 -24.99 -15.97 -9.34
N ARG A 235 -25.30 -15.94 -8.05
CA ARG A 235 -26.03 -17.00 -7.34
C ARG A 235 -27.54 -16.95 -7.61
N GLU A 236 -28.04 -15.75 -7.91
CA GLU A 236 -29.43 -15.37 -8.12
C GLU A 236 -29.88 -15.70 -9.56
N GLY A 237 -28.94 -15.79 -10.50
CA GLY A 237 -29.15 -16.19 -11.89
C GLY A 237 -29.01 -15.06 -12.92
N THR A 238 -28.71 -13.84 -12.48
CA THR A 238 -28.49 -12.64 -13.28
C THR A 238 -27.36 -12.86 -14.29
N LYS A 239 -27.50 -12.33 -15.51
CA LYS A 239 -26.41 -12.38 -16.50
C LYS A 239 -25.39 -11.28 -16.17
N ILE A 240 -24.15 -11.68 -15.90
CA ILE A 240 -23.03 -10.77 -15.60
C ILE A 240 -21.76 -11.24 -16.34
N ASN A 241 -20.79 -10.35 -16.45
CA ASN A 241 -19.46 -10.66 -16.97
C ASN A 241 -18.43 -10.58 -15.84
N LEU A 242 -17.50 -11.53 -15.79
CA LEU A 242 -16.31 -11.44 -14.93
C LEU A 242 -15.11 -11.01 -15.78
N ALA A 243 -14.23 -10.19 -15.23
CA ALA A 243 -12.94 -9.87 -15.83
C ALA A 243 -11.81 -9.96 -14.80
N VAL A 244 -10.57 -9.91 -15.27
CA VAL A 244 -9.36 -10.00 -14.44
C VAL A 244 -8.48 -8.80 -14.73
N ALA A 245 -7.96 -8.16 -13.69
CA ALA A 245 -7.12 -6.98 -13.80
C ALA A 245 -5.94 -7.04 -12.80
N ASN A 246 -5.01 -6.10 -12.96
CA ASN A 246 -3.93 -5.79 -12.02
C ASN A 246 -4.38 -5.70 -10.53
N THR A 247 -5.56 -5.16 -10.28
CA THR A 247 -6.10 -4.87 -8.94
C THR A 247 -6.90 -6.03 -8.33
N GLY A 248 -7.52 -6.88 -9.15
CA GLY A 248 -8.44 -7.91 -8.68
C GLY A 248 -9.25 -8.60 -9.78
N ILE A 249 -10.31 -9.28 -9.35
CA ILE A 249 -11.37 -9.80 -10.23
C ILE A 249 -12.49 -8.75 -10.28
N LEU A 250 -12.87 -8.34 -11.48
CA LEU A 250 -13.92 -7.34 -11.72
C LEU A 250 -15.24 -8.03 -12.08
N VAL A 251 -16.36 -7.41 -11.73
CA VAL A 251 -17.71 -7.86 -12.10
C VAL A 251 -18.42 -6.74 -12.85
N PHE A 252 -18.99 -7.07 -14.00
CA PHE A 252 -19.64 -6.17 -14.93
C PHE A 252 -21.07 -6.61 -15.23
N GLN A 253 -21.97 -5.65 -15.42
CA GLN A 253 -23.31 -5.86 -15.99
C GLN A 253 -23.38 -5.09 -17.31
N GLY A 254 -23.49 -5.82 -18.42
CA GLY A 254 -23.14 -5.25 -19.73
C GLY A 254 -21.65 -4.86 -19.75
N PHE A 255 -21.39 -3.58 -19.97
CA PHE A 255 -20.06 -2.95 -19.94
C PHE A 255 -19.79 -2.12 -18.67
N THR A 256 -20.76 -1.94 -17.78
CA THR A 256 -20.60 -1.17 -16.54
C THR A 256 -20.14 -2.06 -15.38
N LYS A 257 -19.09 -1.64 -14.67
CA LYS A 257 -18.51 -2.36 -13.52
C LYS A 257 -19.37 -2.20 -12.27
N ILE A 258 -20.00 -3.29 -11.85
CA ILE A 258 -20.86 -3.33 -10.65
C ILE A 258 -20.10 -3.73 -9.38
N ASN A 259 -18.95 -4.41 -9.47
CA ASN A 259 -18.18 -4.83 -8.30
C ASN A 259 -16.69 -5.11 -8.62
N ALA A 260 -15.83 -5.17 -7.60
CA ALA A 260 -14.41 -5.55 -7.72
C ALA A 260 -13.87 -6.24 -6.46
N PHE A 261 -13.36 -7.47 -6.62
CA PHE A 261 -12.71 -8.25 -5.57
C PHE A 261 -11.19 -8.07 -5.66
N ASN A 262 -10.68 -7.08 -4.93
CA ASN A 262 -9.25 -6.76 -4.85
C ASN A 262 -8.42 -8.00 -4.43
N TRP A 263 -7.26 -8.23 -5.06
CA TRP A 263 -6.39 -9.38 -4.76
C TRP A 263 -6.04 -9.51 -3.27
N ALA A 264 -5.91 -8.40 -2.52
CA ALA A 264 -5.66 -8.41 -1.09
C ALA A 264 -6.84 -8.98 -0.27
N LYS A 265 -8.09 -8.82 -0.73
CA LYS A 265 -9.29 -9.41 -0.09
C LYS A 265 -9.55 -10.85 -0.51
N VAL A 266 -8.92 -11.35 -1.58
CA VAL A 266 -9.03 -12.77 -1.98
C VAL A 266 -8.18 -13.64 -1.02
N ARG A 267 -8.78 -14.72 -0.49
CA ARG A 267 -8.09 -15.75 0.31
C ARG A 267 -7.76 -16.97 -0.54
N LYS A 268 -8.68 -17.40 -1.41
CA LYS A 268 -8.51 -18.59 -2.27
C LYS A 268 -9.44 -18.54 -3.48
N LEU A 269 -8.89 -18.83 -4.66
CA LEU A 269 -9.67 -19.08 -5.87
C LEU A 269 -9.77 -20.58 -6.14
N SER A 270 -10.97 -21.05 -6.49
CA SER A 270 -11.19 -22.45 -6.89
C SER A 270 -12.35 -22.56 -7.87
N PHE A 271 -12.57 -23.76 -8.42
CA PHE A 271 -13.74 -24.05 -9.25
C PHE A 271 -14.22 -25.48 -9.04
N LYS A 272 -15.53 -25.72 -9.19
CA LYS A 272 -16.17 -27.04 -9.03
C LYS A 272 -17.21 -27.23 -10.14
N ARG A 273 -16.98 -28.20 -11.04
CA ARG A 273 -17.74 -28.34 -12.30
C ARG A 273 -17.72 -27.00 -13.07
N LYS A 274 -18.87 -26.35 -13.25
CA LYS A 274 -19.03 -25.05 -13.95
C LYS A 274 -19.20 -23.85 -12.99
N ARG A 275 -18.96 -24.03 -11.69
CA ARG A 275 -19.02 -22.99 -10.65
C ARG A 275 -17.61 -22.48 -10.34
N PHE A 276 -17.37 -21.18 -10.53
CA PHE A 276 -16.18 -20.47 -10.08
C PHE A 276 -16.42 -19.98 -8.64
N LEU A 277 -15.41 -20.07 -7.78
CA LEU A 277 -15.54 -19.84 -6.34
C LEU A 277 -14.44 -18.91 -5.84
N ILE A 278 -14.84 -17.71 -5.39
CA ILE A 278 -13.95 -16.74 -4.74
C ILE A 278 -14.19 -16.84 -3.24
N LYS A 279 -13.28 -17.50 -2.51
CA LYS A 279 -13.24 -17.38 -1.05
C LYS A 279 -12.48 -16.11 -0.68
N LEU A 280 -13.17 -15.19 -0.02
CA LEU A 280 -12.59 -13.96 0.50
C LEU A 280 -11.83 -14.23 1.81
N ARG A 281 -11.05 -13.25 2.25
CA ARG A 281 -10.62 -13.16 3.64
C ARG A 281 -11.83 -12.66 4.46
N PRO A 282 -12.03 -13.15 5.70
CA PRO A 282 -13.04 -12.58 6.58
C PRO A 282 -12.83 -11.06 6.71
N ASP A 283 -13.91 -10.32 6.61
CA ASP A 283 -13.93 -8.87 6.78
C ASP A 283 -14.84 -8.56 7.98
N VAL A 284 -14.43 -7.63 8.84
CA VAL A 284 -14.92 -7.54 10.23
C VAL A 284 -16.44 -7.29 10.30
N ASN A 285 -17.00 -6.67 9.26
CA ASN A 285 -18.38 -6.22 9.22
C ASN A 285 -19.30 -7.08 8.33
N SER A 286 -18.83 -8.21 7.76
CA SER A 286 -19.62 -9.01 6.81
C SER A 286 -20.15 -10.33 7.40
N SER A 287 -21.42 -10.36 7.80
CA SER A 287 -22.14 -11.57 8.22
C SER A 287 -22.56 -12.50 7.06
N TYR A 288 -22.30 -12.09 5.81
CA TYR A 288 -22.72 -12.81 4.60
C TYR A 288 -21.56 -13.54 3.90
N GLN A 289 -21.85 -14.80 3.53
CA GLN A 289 -21.01 -15.79 2.85
C GLN A 289 -19.57 -15.41 2.46
N ASP A 290 -18.65 -15.94 3.29
CA ASP A 290 -17.20 -16.14 3.14
C ASP A 290 -16.73 -16.66 1.75
N THR A 291 -17.62 -17.08 0.85
CA THR A 291 -17.31 -17.63 -0.47
C THR A 291 -18.41 -17.29 -1.47
N LEU A 292 -18.04 -16.48 -2.47
CA LEU A 292 -18.91 -16.09 -3.58
C LEU A 292 -18.87 -17.18 -4.67
N GLU A 293 -20.02 -17.49 -5.25
CA GLU A 293 -20.16 -18.44 -6.35
C GLU A 293 -20.63 -17.75 -7.64
N PHE A 294 -19.95 -18.05 -8.75
CA PHE A 294 -20.32 -17.59 -10.08
C PHE A 294 -20.48 -18.77 -11.03
N LEU A 295 -21.63 -18.87 -11.71
CA LEU A 295 -21.94 -19.96 -12.63
C LEU A 295 -21.50 -19.60 -14.06
N MET A 296 -20.51 -20.30 -14.60
CA MET A 296 -19.96 -20.03 -15.93
C MET A 296 -20.47 -21.04 -16.98
N ALA A 297 -20.29 -20.73 -18.27
CA ALA A 297 -20.85 -21.51 -19.38
C ALA A 297 -20.46 -23.01 -19.37
N SER A 298 -19.22 -23.35 -19.01
CA SER A 298 -18.75 -24.75 -18.93
C SER A 298 -17.64 -24.95 -17.91
N ARG A 299 -17.33 -26.21 -17.57
CA ARG A 299 -16.19 -26.58 -16.73
C ARG A 299 -14.87 -26.05 -17.28
N ASP A 300 -14.69 -26.13 -18.59
CA ASP A 300 -13.41 -25.82 -19.23
C ASP A 300 -13.22 -24.31 -19.40
N PHE A 301 -14.30 -23.56 -19.68
CA PHE A 301 -14.31 -22.11 -19.61
C PHE A 301 -14.04 -21.60 -18.18
N CYS A 302 -14.67 -22.21 -17.17
CA CYS A 302 -14.45 -21.92 -15.76
C CYS A 302 -13.01 -22.19 -15.31
N LYS A 303 -12.43 -23.31 -15.77
CA LYS A 303 -11.01 -23.65 -15.56
C LYS A 303 -10.08 -22.68 -16.28
N SER A 304 -10.45 -22.19 -17.47
CA SER A 304 -9.67 -21.18 -18.20
C SER A 304 -9.65 -19.86 -17.44
N PHE A 305 -10.81 -19.35 -17.00
CA PHE A 305 -10.90 -18.14 -16.19
C PHE A 305 -10.09 -18.26 -14.88
N TRP A 306 -10.20 -19.40 -14.19
CA TRP A 306 -9.39 -19.67 -12.99
C TRP A 306 -7.86 -19.63 -13.27
N LYS A 307 -7.39 -20.09 -14.44
CA LYS A 307 -5.97 -19.94 -14.83
C LYS A 307 -5.59 -18.47 -14.98
N ILE A 308 -6.40 -17.68 -15.70
CA ILE A 308 -6.16 -16.25 -15.93
C ILE A 308 -6.02 -15.51 -14.59
N CYS A 309 -6.91 -15.78 -13.63
CA CYS A 309 -6.82 -15.20 -12.28
C CYS A 309 -5.55 -15.63 -11.51
N VAL A 310 -5.13 -16.89 -11.62
CA VAL A 310 -3.89 -17.39 -11.00
C VAL A 310 -2.66 -16.71 -11.60
N GLU A 311 -2.64 -16.52 -12.92
CA GLU A 311 -1.54 -15.84 -13.63
C GLU A 311 -1.47 -14.35 -13.28
N HIS A 312 -2.60 -13.63 -13.30
CA HIS A 312 -2.64 -12.21 -12.96
C HIS A 312 -2.27 -11.96 -11.50
N HIS A 313 -2.78 -12.77 -10.57
CA HIS A 313 -2.36 -12.70 -9.17
C HIS A 313 -0.86 -12.97 -9.04
N ALA A 314 -0.31 -13.98 -9.73
CA ALA A 314 1.12 -14.28 -9.64
C ALA A 314 1.97 -13.11 -10.17
N PHE A 315 1.68 -12.63 -11.37
CA PHE A 315 2.42 -11.55 -12.02
C PHE A 315 2.41 -10.24 -11.22
N PHE A 316 1.24 -9.80 -10.75
CA PHE A 316 1.07 -8.50 -10.07
C PHE A 316 1.22 -8.51 -8.54
N ARG A 317 1.25 -9.68 -7.88
CA ARG A 317 1.25 -9.77 -6.39
C ARG A 317 2.37 -10.59 -5.77
N LEU A 318 3.11 -11.40 -6.52
CA LEU A 318 4.25 -12.15 -6.00
C LEU A 318 5.56 -11.42 -6.26
N PHE A 319 6.51 -11.57 -5.35
CA PHE A 319 7.87 -11.04 -5.49
C PHE A 319 8.73 -11.91 -6.44
N GLU A 320 8.48 -13.22 -6.48
CA GLU A 320 9.20 -14.23 -7.28
C GLU A 320 8.22 -15.22 -7.96
N GLU A 321 8.66 -15.92 -8.99
CA GLU A 321 7.94 -17.07 -9.58
C GLU A 321 7.65 -18.16 -8.51
N PRO A 322 6.42 -18.69 -8.42
CA PRO A 322 6.05 -19.62 -7.36
C PRO A 322 6.71 -20.99 -7.49
N LYS A 323 7.83 -21.17 -6.77
CA LYS A 323 8.70 -22.37 -6.76
C LYS A 323 7.93 -23.69 -6.72
N PRO A 324 8.34 -24.70 -7.51
CA PRO A 324 7.55 -25.90 -7.72
C PRO A 324 7.58 -26.84 -6.50
N LYS A 325 6.53 -26.79 -5.66
CA LYS A 325 6.36 -27.78 -4.57
C LYS A 325 6.51 -29.22 -5.10
N PRO A 326 7.28 -30.09 -4.42
CA PRO A 326 7.38 -31.51 -4.75
C PRO A 326 6.00 -32.19 -4.63
N LYS A 327 5.82 -33.30 -5.34
CA LYS A 327 4.56 -34.05 -5.34
C LYS A 327 4.73 -35.36 -4.57
N PRO A 328 3.82 -35.71 -3.63
CA PRO A 328 3.68 -37.10 -3.22
C PRO A 328 3.26 -37.94 -4.44
N VAL A 329 3.75 -39.17 -4.50
CA VAL A 329 3.72 -40.00 -5.74
C VAL A 329 2.31 -40.48 -6.10
N LEU A 330 1.37 -40.52 -5.13
CA LEU A 330 0.03 -41.08 -5.30
C LEU A 330 -1.08 -40.01 -5.18
N PHE A 331 -2.01 -40.03 -6.14
CA PHE A 331 -3.30 -39.32 -6.16
C PHE A 331 -3.32 -37.77 -6.00
N SER A 332 -2.67 -37.03 -6.91
CA SER A 332 -2.84 -35.56 -6.98
C SER A 332 -4.22 -35.13 -7.52
N ARG A 333 -5.26 -35.14 -6.67
CA ARG A 333 -6.64 -34.74 -7.00
C ARG A 333 -6.81 -33.21 -7.14
N GLY A 334 -6.21 -32.60 -8.16
CA GLY A 334 -6.30 -31.16 -8.40
C GLY A 334 -5.73 -30.69 -9.74
N SER A 335 -5.85 -29.39 -10.01
CA SER A 335 -5.20 -28.75 -11.18
C SER A 335 -3.75 -28.42 -10.83
N SER A 336 -2.78 -29.05 -11.49
CA SER A 336 -1.34 -28.81 -11.28
C SER A 336 -0.78 -27.58 -12.01
N PHE A 337 -1.64 -26.71 -12.53
CA PHE A 337 -1.25 -25.49 -13.22
C PHE A 337 -0.64 -24.47 -12.26
N ARG A 338 0.40 -23.77 -12.73
CA ARG A 338 1.15 -22.72 -12.03
C ARG A 338 1.42 -21.60 -13.04
N PHE A 339 1.60 -20.37 -12.56
CA PHE A 339 2.19 -19.30 -13.37
C PHE A 339 3.64 -19.67 -13.76
N SER A 340 4.13 -19.13 -14.86
CA SER A 340 5.55 -19.20 -15.22
C SER A 340 5.95 -18.02 -16.09
N GLY A 341 7.19 -17.54 -15.91
CA GLY A 341 7.66 -16.21 -16.33
C GLY A 341 8.11 -15.37 -15.13
N ARG A 342 8.67 -14.19 -15.39
CA ARG A 342 9.03 -13.20 -14.36
C ARG A 342 7.78 -12.55 -13.78
N THR A 343 7.75 -12.27 -12.48
CA THR A 343 6.74 -11.38 -11.90
C THR A 343 6.96 -9.94 -12.38
N GLN A 344 5.95 -9.06 -12.26
CA GLN A 344 6.12 -7.65 -12.65
C GLN A 344 7.29 -6.98 -11.91
N LYS A 345 7.53 -7.35 -10.64
CA LYS A 345 8.71 -6.90 -9.89
C LYS A 345 10.00 -7.37 -10.54
N GLN A 346 10.11 -8.66 -10.88
CA GLN A 346 11.31 -9.21 -11.51
C GLN A 346 11.58 -8.61 -12.91
N VAL A 347 10.55 -8.22 -13.67
CA VAL A 347 10.72 -7.46 -14.92
C VAL A 347 11.26 -6.05 -14.62
N LEU A 348 10.63 -5.32 -13.70
CA LEU A 348 11.02 -3.96 -13.34
C LEU A 348 12.41 -3.85 -12.73
N ASP A 349 12.84 -4.85 -11.94
CA ASP A 349 14.16 -4.85 -11.31
C ASP A 349 15.25 -5.23 -12.33
N TYR A 350 15.02 -6.24 -13.17
CA TYR A 350 15.93 -6.61 -14.28
C TYR A 350 16.24 -5.43 -15.21
N VAL A 351 15.25 -4.59 -15.52
CA VAL A 351 15.43 -3.40 -16.37
C VAL A 351 16.22 -2.30 -15.65
N LYS A 352 16.02 -2.09 -14.34
CA LYS A 352 16.79 -1.10 -13.55
C LYS A 352 18.25 -1.51 -13.36
N GLU A 353 18.50 -2.81 -13.25
CA GLU A 353 19.85 -3.38 -13.07
C GLU A 353 20.69 -3.34 -14.37
N GLY A 354 20.13 -2.82 -15.47
CA GLY A 354 20.85 -2.63 -16.73
C GLY A 354 21.16 -3.95 -17.46
N GLY A 355 20.34 -4.98 -17.24
CA GLY A 355 20.56 -6.34 -17.72
C GLY A 355 20.59 -6.54 -19.25
N HIS A 356 20.33 -5.50 -20.03
CA HIS A 356 20.29 -5.49 -21.49
C HIS A 356 20.97 -4.25 -22.08
N LYS A 357 21.58 -4.39 -23.26
CA LYS A 357 22.01 -3.24 -24.06
C LYS A 357 20.78 -2.59 -24.68
N LYS A 358 20.60 -1.28 -24.50
CA LYS A 358 19.57 -0.52 -25.23
C LYS A 358 19.90 -0.51 -26.73
N VAL A 359 19.12 -1.24 -27.51
CA VAL A 359 19.10 -1.15 -28.97
C VAL A 359 18.08 -0.07 -29.32
N GLN A 360 18.44 0.86 -30.19
CA GLN A 360 17.52 1.89 -30.65
C GLN A 360 16.36 1.25 -31.43
N PHE A 361 15.13 1.49 -30.99
CA PHE A 361 13.93 1.03 -31.68
C PHE A 361 13.70 1.88 -32.94
N GLU A 362 13.35 1.24 -34.04
CA GLU A 362 13.02 1.91 -35.30
C GLU A 362 11.65 1.44 -35.81
N ARG A 363 10.77 2.40 -36.12
CA ARG A 363 9.38 2.15 -36.51
C ARG A 363 9.30 1.81 -38.00
N LYS A 364 8.68 0.67 -38.34
CA LYS A 364 8.49 0.24 -39.74
C LYS A 364 7.61 1.21 -40.56
N HIS A 365 6.57 1.77 -39.94
CA HIS A 365 5.55 2.58 -40.63
C HIS A 365 5.95 4.05 -40.81
N SER A 366 6.57 4.67 -39.80
CA SER A 366 6.87 6.11 -39.78
C SER A 366 7.87 6.59 -40.87
N LYS A 367 8.48 5.66 -41.61
CA LYS A 367 9.39 5.99 -42.74
C LYS A 367 8.68 6.50 -44.00
N ILE A 368 7.36 6.37 -44.10
CA ILE A 368 6.64 6.52 -45.37
C ILE A 368 6.48 8.00 -45.81
N HIS A 369 6.38 8.96 -44.89
CA HIS A 369 6.18 10.39 -45.24
C HIS A 369 7.21 11.39 -44.69
N SER A 370 8.13 10.98 -43.80
CA SER A 370 9.21 11.85 -43.26
C SER A 370 10.16 12.44 -44.33
N ILE A 371 10.09 11.97 -45.57
CA ILE A 371 10.87 12.47 -46.70
C ILE A 371 10.30 13.81 -47.23
N ARG A 372 9.03 14.17 -46.94
CA ARG A 372 8.36 15.33 -47.55
C ARG A 372 8.50 16.65 -46.78
N SER A 373 8.86 16.61 -45.50
CA SER A 373 9.09 17.82 -44.68
C SER A 373 10.53 18.36 -44.76
N LEU A 374 11.50 17.58 -45.25
CA LEU A 374 12.90 17.98 -45.42
C LEU A 374 13.14 18.71 -46.76
N ALA A 375 12.40 19.81 -46.98
CA ALA A 375 12.56 20.72 -48.11
C ALA A 375 13.34 22.01 -47.77
N THR A 376 14.11 22.00 -46.68
CA THR A 376 15.02 23.08 -46.28
C THR A 376 16.35 22.48 -45.80
N GLN A 377 17.47 22.89 -46.39
CA GLN A 377 18.78 22.29 -46.14
C GLN A 377 19.41 22.77 -44.81
N PRO A 378 19.91 21.85 -43.96
CA PRO A 378 21.02 22.13 -43.05
C PRO A 378 22.34 22.04 -43.84
N ALA A 379 23.23 23.02 -43.66
CA ALA A 379 24.60 22.94 -44.19
C ALA A 379 25.51 22.16 -43.23
N GLU A 380 26.27 21.19 -43.73
CA GLU A 380 27.32 20.52 -42.94
C GLU A 380 28.58 21.39 -42.82
N PRO A 381 29.27 21.30 -41.67
CA PRO A 381 30.73 21.33 -41.58
C PRO A 381 31.24 19.94 -41.18
N ASN A 382 32.04 19.31 -42.03
CA ASN A 382 32.46 17.90 -41.86
C ASN A 382 33.99 17.75 -41.93
N SER A 383 34.57 16.99 -40.98
CA SER A 383 36.00 16.59 -40.92
C SER A 383 37.05 17.71 -40.82
N GLU A 384 38.32 17.52 -40.41
CA GLU A 384 39.01 16.50 -39.58
C GLU A 384 40.37 17.10 -39.16
N VAL A 385 40.92 16.76 -37.97
CA VAL A 385 42.37 16.92 -37.70
C VAL A 385 42.90 15.76 -36.83
N PRO A 386 43.92 15.00 -37.26
CA PRO A 386 44.41 13.83 -36.53
C PRO A 386 45.70 14.06 -35.70
N LYS A 387 45.81 13.27 -34.62
CA LYS A 387 47.02 12.81 -33.90
C LYS A 387 47.84 13.75 -32.96
N GLN A 388 47.85 13.30 -31.70
CA GLN A 388 49.01 13.10 -30.80
C GLN A 388 49.68 14.28 -30.05
N ALA A 389 49.46 14.23 -28.72
CA ALA A 389 50.48 14.05 -27.66
C ALA A 389 50.93 15.25 -26.78
N GLN A 390 50.94 14.93 -25.46
CA GLN A 390 51.85 15.38 -24.39
C GLN A 390 51.75 16.80 -23.77
N GLN A 391 51.40 16.75 -22.46
CA GLN A 391 52.00 17.47 -21.32
C GLN A 391 51.72 18.97 -21.05
N ARG A 392 51.08 19.18 -19.88
CA ARG A 392 51.39 20.14 -18.80
C ARG A 392 51.47 21.67 -19.09
N ALA A 393 50.58 22.36 -18.36
CA ALA A 393 50.82 23.51 -17.47
C ALA A 393 50.40 24.94 -17.88
N SER A 394 49.93 25.65 -16.83
CA SER A 394 49.97 27.11 -16.59
C SER A 394 49.43 28.12 -17.62
N LEU A 395 48.24 28.64 -17.29
CA LEU A 395 47.93 30.07 -16.98
C LEU A 395 48.18 31.20 -18.01
N THR A 396 47.19 32.12 -18.01
CA THR A 396 47.25 33.58 -18.26
C THR A 396 47.46 34.16 -19.67
N PHE A 397 46.42 34.88 -20.10
CA PHE A 397 46.42 36.27 -20.63
C PHE A 397 47.14 36.63 -21.94
N GLY A 398 46.53 37.48 -22.76
CA GLY A 398 47.17 38.14 -23.92
C GLY A 398 46.19 38.52 -25.03
N GLU A 399 46.15 39.81 -25.40
CA GLU A 399 45.27 40.39 -26.42
C GLU A 399 45.77 40.17 -27.87
N GLY A 400 44.94 40.51 -28.88
CA GLY A 400 45.44 41.48 -29.87
C GLY A 400 45.39 41.16 -31.38
N ALA A 401 44.18 41.25 -31.98
CA ALA A 401 43.90 41.92 -33.27
C ALA A 401 44.38 41.39 -34.66
N ALA A 402 43.50 41.65 -35.64
CA ALA A 402 43.70 42.00 -37.07
C ALA A 402 43.86 40.94 -38.19
N SER A 403 42.96 41.07 -39.19
CA SER A 403 42.89 40.49 -40.56
C SER A 403 43.82 41.23 -41.56
N PRO A 404 43.84 41.03 -42.92
CA PRO A 404 42.91 40.37 -43.90
C PRO A 404 43.59 39.32 -44.82
N GLY A 405 43.02 38.75 -45.91
CA GLY A 405 41.64 38.71 -46.44
C GLY A 405 41.49 39.02 -47.96
N GLY A 406 41.05 38.03 -48.78
CA GLY A 406 40.72 38.12 -50.23
C GLY A 406 40.22 36.75 -50.76
N GLN A 407 39.15 36.63 -51.59
CA GLN A 407 39.08 36.73 -53.08
C GLN A 407 39.73 35.54 -53.85
N SER A 408 39.20 34.93 -54.94
CA SER A 408 37.96 35.14 -55.75
C SER A 408 37.52 33.91 -56.63
N CYS A 409 36.31 34.01 -57.20
CA CYS A 409 35.45 33.21 -58.13
C CYS A 409 35.93 32.15 -59.19
N GLN A 410 35.20 30.99 -59.27
CA GLN A 410 34.41 30.36 -60.41
C GLN A 410 35.01 30.10 -61.85
N PRO A 411 34.30 29.51 -62.89
CA PRO A 411 33.02 28.72 -63.02
C PRO A 411 32.96 27.47 -64.00
N GLY A 412 31.87 26.65 -63.94
CA GLY A 412 31.16 25.96 -65.09
C GLY A 412 31.45 24.47 -65.46
N ARG A 413 30.74 23.73 -66.35
CA ARG A 413 29.28 23.63 -66.74
C ARG A 413 28.97 22.47 -67.79
N ASP A 414 28.18 21.43 -67.42
CA ASP A 414 27.19 20.52 -68.13
C ASP A 414 27.35 20.00 -69.62
N PRO A 415 26.48 19.12 -70.22
CA PRO A 415 26.12 17.69 -69.96
C PRO A 415 25.92 16.78 -71.24
N PRO A 416 25.41 15.52 -71.13
CA PRO A 416 24.58 14.82 -72.18
C PRO A 416 23.47 13.83 -71.68
N ALA A 417 22.58 13.26 -72.55
CA ALA A 417 21.52 12.25 -72.21
C ALA A 417 20.89 11.42 -73.40
N SER A 418 20.25 10.24 -73.13
CA SER A 418 19.51 9.34 -74.09
C SER A 418 18.80 8.12 -73.39
N ALA A 419 17.76 7.38 -73.84
CA ALA A 419 16.67 7.51 -74.87
C ALA A 419 15.57 6.35 -74.75
N ASP A 420 14.43 6.42 -75.49
CA ASP A 420 13.10 5.70 -75.37
C ASP A 420 12.98 4.25 -75.98
N GLU A 421 11.86 3.48 -76.10
CA GLU A 421 10.35 3.59 -75.98
C GLU A 421 9.71 2.21 -75.50
N ARG A 422 8.53 1.55 -75.78
CA ARG A 422 7.31 1.57 -76.68
C ARG A 422 6.12 0.67 -76.13
N GLY A 423 4.86 0.79 -76.63
CA GLY A 423 3.64 -0.05 -76.32
C GLY A 423 3.13 -0.98 -77.47
N PRO A 424 1.80 -1.35 -77.65
CA PRO A 424 0.55 -1.10 -76.87
C PRO A 424 -0.61 -2.20 -76.83
N GLN A 425 -1.63 -1.99 -75.96
CA GLN A 425 -3.12 -2.29 -75.93
C GLN A 425 -3.89 -3.47 -76.64
N ARG A 426 -5.00 -3.94 -75.97
CA ARG A 426 -6.38 -4.14 -76.54
C ARG A 426 -7.54 -4.31 -75.49
N ASN A 427 -8.80 -4.10 -75.92
CA ASN A 427 -10.11 -4.17 -75.18
C ASN A 427 -10.91 -5.48 -75.51
N PRO A 428 -12.17 -5.82 -75.02
CA PRO A 428 -13.21 -5.05 -74.31
C PRO A 428 -14.02 -5.76 -73.15
N THR A 429 -15.13 -5.16 -72.69
CA THR A 429 -16.16 -5.57 -71.67
C THR A 429 -17.51 -6.02 -72.33
N PRO A 430 -18.71 -6.20 -71.66
CA PRO A 430 -19.14 -6.47 -70.25
C PRO A 430 -20.23 -7.61 -70.08
N GLN A 431 -20.70 -7.95 -68.85
CA GLN A 431 -22.14 -8.02 -68.39
C GLN A 431 -22.49 -8.99 -67.20
N ARG A 432 -23.55 -8.57 -66.45
CA ARG A 432 -24.64 -9.33 -65.75
C ARG A 432 -24.44 -10.24 -64.50
N SER A 433 -25.32 -9.97 -63.51
CA SER A 433 -25.96 -10.90 -62.53
C SER A 433 -27.39 -11.28 -63.03
N PRO A 434 -28.34 -11.95 -62.30
CA PRO A 434 -28.36 -12.53 -60.93
C PRO A 434 -29.13 -13.91 -60.78
N ALA A 435 -29.46 -14.32 -59.53
CA ALA A 435 -30.41 -15.41 -59.12
C ALA A 435 -30.01 -16.87 -59.51
N GLY A 436 -30.53 -18.00 -58.96
CA GLY A 436 -31.51 -18.38 -57.90
C GLY A 436 -31.56 -19.94 -57.83
N SER A 437 -32.39 -20.70 -57.10
CA SER A 437 -33.30 -20.53 -55.92
C SER A 437 -33.91 -21.91 -55.52
N THR A 438 -34.70 -22.01 -54.43
CA THR A 438 -35.68 -23.13 -54.09
C THR A 438 -35.13 -24.55 -53.76
N LYS A 439 -35.48 -25.16 -52.60
CA LYS A 439 -36.54 -26.19 -52.27
C LYS A 439 -36.26 -27.64 -52.78
N ALA A 440 -36.72 -28.75 -52.15
CA ALA A 440 -37.29 -29.04 -50.81
C ALA A 440 -37.35 -30.59 -50.57
N ASP A 441 -37.76 -31.02 -49.36
CA ASP A 441 -38.30 -32.35 -48.97
C ASP A 441 -37.40 -33.62 -49.13
N GLY A 442 -37.63 -34.75 -48.43
CA GLY A 442 -38.53 -35.03 -47.29
C GLY A 442 -38.71 -36.54 -47.00
N ALA A 443 -38.95 -36.92 -45.72
CA ALA A 443 -39.30 -38.27 -45.21
C ALA A 443 -38.28 -39.42 -45.43
N GLY A 444 -38.31 -40.56 -44.71
CA GLY A 444 -39.11 -40.99 -43.55
C GLY A 444 -38.98 -42.51 -43.26
N ARG A 445 -39.71 -43.03 -42.26
CA ARG A 445 -39.80 -44.45 -41.79
C ARG A 445 -38.55 -45.04 -41.09
N ALA A 446 -38.66 -46.03 -40.18
CA ALA A 446 -39.85 -46.73 -39.64
C ALA A 446 -39.58 -47.38 -38.25
N GLU A 447 -40.68 -47.63 -37.51
CA GLU A 447 -41.00 -48.73 -36.54
C GLU A 447 -39.95 -49.16 -35.47
N THR A 448 -40.20 -49.19 -34.14
CA THR A 448 -41.26 -49.81 -33.27
C THR A 448 -41.05 -51.33 -33.02
N GLU A 449 -41.44 -51.94 -31.87
CA GLU A 449 -42.18 -51.50 -30.66
C GLU A 449 -41.82 -52.37 -29.41
N GLU A 450 -42.37 -52.03 -28.23
CA GLU A 450 -42.76 -52.94 -27.09
C GLU A 450 -41.71 -53.78 -26.28
N GLU A 451 -41.85 -54.05 -24.97
CA GLU A 451 -42.65 -53.40 -23.88
C GLU A 451 -42.14 -53.73 -22.42
N GLU A 452 -43.06 -53.74 -21.42
CA GLU A 452 -42.94 -53.84 -19.94
C GLU A 452 -42.37 -52.58 -19.22
N GLU A 453 -43.02 -51.90 -18.24
CA GLU A 453 -43.71 -52.29 -16.97
C GLU A 453 -42.78 -53.04 -15.97
N VAL A 454 -42.87 -52.94 -14.63
CA VAL A 454 -43.77 -52.34 -13.60
C VAL A 454 -42.84 -51.52 -12.64
N ALA A 455 -43.17 -50.46 -11.87
CA ALA A 455 -44.38 -49.94 -11.19
C ALA A 455 -44.39 -48.38 -11.21
N LYS A 456 -45.37 -47.57 -10.76
CA LYS A 456 -46.53 -47.66 -9.82
C LYS A 456 -46.19 -47.60 -8.32
N ASP A 457 -46.41 -46.46 -7.65
CA ASP A 457 -47.63 -46.08 -6.86
C ASP A 457 -47.40 -46.48 -5.36
N ARG A 458 -48.12 -46.06 -4.29
CA ARG A 458 -49.46 -45.47 -4.10
C ARG A 458 -49.46 -44.71 -2.75
N THR A 459 -49.89 -43.45 -2.56
CA THR A 459 -51.07 -42.66 -3.00
C THR A 459 -52.30 -42.83 -2.09
N GLN A 460 -52.60 -41.78 -1.32
CA GLN A 460 -53.96 -41.32 -0.95
C GLN A 460 -53.94 -39.78 -0.80
N GLN A 461 -54.96 -39.00 -1.13
CA GLN A 461 -56.14 -39.16 -2.02
C GLN A 461 -56.47 -37.74 -2.54
N SER A 462 -56.44 -37.48 -3.85
CA SER A 462 -57.62 -37.41 -4.75
C SER A 462 -58.79 -36.53 -4.23
N ARG A 463 -59.02 -35.33 -4.83
CA ARG A 463 -60.02 -35.05 -5.91
C ARG A 463 -61.43 -34.65 -5.36
N PRO A 464 -62.36 -34.06 -6.17
CA PRO A 464 -62.18 -33.08 -7.25
C PRO A 464 -63.32 -32.02 -7.47
N ARG A 465 -63.06 -31.05 -8.37
CA ARG A 465 -64.02 -30.49 -9.39
C ARG A 465 -65.06 -29.39 -9.00
N PRO A 466 -65.62 -28.64 -9.99
CA PRO A 466 -65.83 -27.17 -9.91
C PRO A 466 -67.31 -26.81 -10.35
N PRO A 467 -67.74 -25.78 -11.16
CA PRO A 467 -66.98 -24.76 -11.94
C PRO A 467 -67.59 -23.35 -12.24
N GLN A 468 -66.78 -22.54 -12.97
CA GLN A 468 -67.13 -21.41 -13.87
C GLN A 468 -67.67 -20.08 -13.29
N PRO A 469 -67.61 -18.96 -14.06
CA PRO A 469 -66.67 -18.50 -15.11
C PRO A 469 -66.01 -17.13 -14.71
N SER A 470 -65.23 -16.33 -15.47
CA SER A 470 -65.10 -16.04 -16.92
C SER A 470 -63.75 -15.39 -17.29
N THR A 471 -63.39 -15.45 -18.59
CA THR A 471 -62.63 -14.46 -19.42
C THR A 471 -61.46 -13.60 -18.87
N GLY A 472 -60.32 -13.63 -19.60
CA GLY A 472 -59.80 -12.38 -20.21
C GLY A 472 -58.36 -11.89 -19.92
N SER A 473 -57.43 -12.19 -20.82
CA SER A 473 -56.22 -11.41 -21.18
C SER A 473 -55.14 -11.02 -20.15
N LEU A 474 -53.96 -11.63 -20.33
CA LEU A 474 -52.60 -11.04 -20.28
C LEU A 474 -52.39 -9.68 -19.59
N THR A 475 -51.56 -9.67 -18.55
CA THR A 475 -50.73 -8.52 -18.16
C THR A 475 -49.24 -8.89 -18.21
N GLY A 476 -48.44 -8.06 -18.88
CA GLY A 476 -46.99 -8.03 -18.74
C GLY A 476 -46.59 -6.74 -18.04
N SER A 477 -45.56 -6.78 -17.19
CA SER A 477 -45.06 -5.58 -16.49
C SER A 477 -44.07 -4.80 -17.36
N PRO A 478 -44.22 -3.48 -17.46
CA PRO A 478 -43.07 -2.61 -17.68
C PRO A 478 -43.08 -1.29 -16.87
N HIS A 479 -41.91 -0.98 -16.30
CA HIS A 479 -41.27 0.36 -16.30
C HIS A 479 -41.74 1.55 -15.40
N LEU A 480 -40.70 2.31 -15.01
CA LEU A 480 -40.57 3.79 -14.93
C LEU A 480 -41.23 4.65 -13.82
N SER A 481 -40.34 5.28 -13.04
CA SER A 481 -40.13 6.74 -12.90
C SER A 481 -41.07 7.73 -12.17
N GLU A 482 -40.35 8.74 -11.62
CA GLU A 482 -40.60 10.19 -11.60
C GLU A 482 -41.72 10.84 -10.76
N LEU A 483 -41.24 11.75 -9.90
CA LEU A 483 -41.67 13.14 -9.68
C LEU A 483 -43.08 13.48 -9.16
N SER A 484 -43.09 14.56 -8.35
CA SER A 484 -44.20 15.53 -8.20
C SER A 484 -45.46 15.09 -7.43
N ILE A 485 -46.30 15.98 -6.87
CA ILE A 485 -46.18 17.37 -6.36
C ILE A 485 -47.38 17.59 -5.41
N ASN A 486 -47.27 18.49 -4.41
CA ASN A 486 -48.38 19.05 -3.59
C ASN A 486 -49.20 18.07 -2.71
N SER A 487 -50.15 18.49 -1.87
CA SER A 487 -50.31 19.62 -0.90
C SER A 487 -51.77 19.60 -0.40
N GLN A 488 -52.09 20.36 0.68
CA GLN A 488 -53.39 20.46 1.37
C GLN A 488 -53.72 19.27 2.31
N GLY A 489 -54.35 19.47 3.48
CA GLY A 489 -54.64 20.75 4.15
C GLY A 489 -55.53 20.63 5.40
N GLY A 490 -55.35 21.54 6.37
CA GLY A 490 -56.15 21.66 7.62
C GLY A 490 -55.67 20.77 8.79
N ALA A 491 -55.85 21.14 10.06
CA ALA A 491 -56.27 22.42 10.66
C ALA A 491 -55.71 22.56 12.10
N ALA A 492 -55.76 23.77 12.68
CA ALA A 492 -55.35 24.07 14.07
C ALA A 492 -56.55 23.89 15.06
N PRO A 493 -56.41 23.97 16.41
CA PRO A 493 -55.95 25.20 17.12
C PRO A 493 -55.17 25.02 18.46
N THR A 494 -54.62 26.14 18.96
CA THR A 494 -54.46 26.64 20.38
C THR A 494 -54.35 25.68 21.60
N SER A 495 -53.68 25.98 22.71
CA SER A 495 -53.43 27.29 23.35
C SER A 495 -52.35 27.25 24.48
N THR A 496 -51.70 28.41 24.76
CA THR A 496 -51.24 29.00 26.06
C THR A 496 -50.77 28.12 27.25
N VAL A 497 -49.88 28.53 28.19
CA VAL A 497 -49.32 29.83 28.65
C VAL A 497 -47.87 29.55 29.19
N LEU A 498 -47.06 30.38 29.86
CA LEU A 498 -47.14 31.73 30.50
C LEU A 498 -45.72 32.37 30.50
N SER A 499 -45.60 33.65 30.85
CA SER A 499 -44.35 34.34 31.28
C SER A 499 -44.72 35.66 31.99
N PRO A 500 -43.83 36.21 32.84
CA PRO A 500 -43.51 37.63 32.67
C PRO A 500 -42.06 38.04 33.02
N ASN A 501 -41.42 38.76 32.07
CA ASN A 501 -40.84 40.11 32.22
C ASN A 501 -39.75 40.40 33.30
N LEU A 502 -38.81 41.33 33.13
CA LEU A 502 -38.78 42.55 32.29
C LEU A 502 -37.44 42.74 31.54
N SER A 503 -37.48 43.49 30.43
CA SER A 503 -36.33 44.15 29.76
C SER A 503 -36.34 45.66 30.12
N PRO A 504 -35.63 46.65 29.49
CA PRO A 504 -35.11 46.78 28.10
C PRO A 504 -33.56 46.98 28.05
N ASP A 505 -32.84 47.13 26.93
CA ASP A 505 -33.11 47.13 25.46
C ASP A 505 -31.85 46.50 24.76
N THR A 506 -31.45 46.64 23.47
CA THR A 506 -31.89 47.46 22.31
C THR A 506 -31.63 46.75 20.98
N LYS A 507 -32.56 46.94 20.01
CA LYS A 507 -32.39 46.86 18.53
C LYS A 507 -31.94 45.55 17.86
N GLN A 508 -32.70 45.18 16.83
CA GLN A 508 -32.60 43.95 16.02
C GLN A 508 -31.76 44.15 14.74
N ALA A 509 -31.58 43.07 13.97
CA ALA A 509 -30.95 43.07 12.64
C ALA A 509 -31.74 42.20 11.63
N SER A 510 -31.39 42.30 10.33
CA SER A 510 -31.99 41.60 9.16
C SER A 510 -33.22 42.32 8.56
N PRO A 511 -33.62 42.08 7.28
CA PRO A 511 -33.12 41.04 6.36
C PRO A 511 -32.80 41.46 4.89
N LEU A 512 -32.17 40.52 4.16
CA LEU A 512 -32.25 40.24 2.70
C LEU A 512 -31.90 41.31 1.64
N VAL A 513 -31.08 40.90 0.66
CA VAL A 513 -31.41 40.82 -0.79
C VAL A 513 -30.30 40.07 -1.54
N SER A 514 -30.66 39.33 -2.60
CA SER A 514 -29.73 38.77 -3.59
C SER A 514 -30.40 38.79 -4.98
N PRO A 515 -29.63 38.97 -6.06
CA PRO A 515 -29.83 38.12 -7.24
C PRO A 515 -28.52 37.64 -7.92
N LEU A 516 -28.58 36.38 -8.38
CA LEU A 516 -28.31 35.88 -9.75
C LEU A 516 -27.69 36.90 -10.75
N LEU A 517 -26.74 36.56 -11.63
CA LEU A 517 -26.27 35.25 -12.15
C LEU A 517 -24.92 35.35 -12.91
N ASN A 518 -24.42 34.20 -13.40
CA ASN A 518 -23.58 33.99 -14.60
C ASN A 518 -22.03 33.81 -14.51
N ASP A 519 -21.64 32.53 -14.46
CA ASP A 519 -20.66 31.85 -15.36
C ASP A 519 -19.12 31.93 -15.14
N GLN A 520 -18.44 30.97 -15.79
CA GLN A 520 -17.01 30.63 -15.90
C GLN A 520 -16.27 30.13 -14.63
N ALA A 521 -16.09 28.81 -14.57
CA ALA A 521 -15.24 28.12 -13.60
C ALA A 521 -13.82 27.89 -14.15
N GLY A 522 -12.86 28.75 -13.78
CA GLY A 522 -11.43 28.51 -13.96
C GLY A 522 -10.80 27.86 -12.72
N PRO A 523 -9.78 26.99 -12.86
CA PRO A 523 -9.07 26.40 -11.72
C PRO A 523 -8.18 27.47 -11.05
N ARG A 524 -8.57 27.91 -9.84
CA ARG A 524 -7.75 28.85 -9.05
C ARG A 524 -6.52 28.14 -8.47
N THR A 525 -5.34 28.66 -8.79
CA THR A 525 -4.06 28.30 -8.18
C THR A 525 -3.94 28.96 -6.81
N ASP A 526 -4.06 28.16 -5.74
CA ASP A 526 -4.19 28.61 -4.34
C ASP A 526 -2.81 28.88 -3.66
N ASP A 527 -1.83 29.41 -4.41
CA ASP A 527 -0.42 29.54 -4.00
C ASP A 527 0.05 31.01 -3.77
N GLU A 528 -0.79 32.04 -3.96
CA GLU A 528 -0.36 33.47 -3.92
C GLU A 528 -0.69 34.31 -2.65
N ASP A 529 -1.60 33.88 -1.74
CA ASP A 529 -2.02 34.75 -0.60
C ASP A 529 -1.03 34.80 0.59
N ASP A 530 -0.08 33.86 0.70
CA ASP A 530 0.89 33.84 1.82
C ASP A 530 1.96 34.95 1.69
N GLY A 531 2.00 35.68 0.56
CA GLY A 531 2.98 36.72 0.24
C GLY A 531 2.78 38.08 0.92
N ARG A 532 1.65 38.32 1.62
CA ARG A 532 1.32 39.64 2.20
C ARG A 532 1.12 39.66 3.72
N ARG A 533 1.98 38.95 4.47
CA ARG A 533 2.16 39.17 5.91
C ARG A 533 3.63 39.41 6.22
N LYS A 534 3.97 40.61 6.71
CA LYS A 534 5.30 40.91 7.24
C LYS A 534 5.56 39.99 8.45
N ARG A 535 6.27 38.88 8.25
CA ARG A 535 6.80 38.09 9.36
C ARG A 535 7.76 38.98 10.14
N PHE A 536 7.37 39.40 11.34
CA PHE A 536 8.34 39.77 12.35
C PHE A 536 9.28 38.57 12.56
N PRO A 537 10.60 38.74 12.69
CA PRO A 537 11.50 37.64 13.01
C PRO A 537 11.16 37.05 14.37
N THR A 538 10.38 35.96 14.38
CA THR A 538 10.04 35.20 15.58
C THR A 538 11.23 34.33 15.96
N ASP A 539 11.66 34.44 17.20
CA ASP A 539 12.83 33.75 17.75
C ASP A 539 12.52 32.28 18.12
N LYS A 540 13.53 31.58 18.64
CA LYS A 540 13.40 30.18 19.07
C LYS A 540 12.47 30.06 20.29
N ALA A 541 12.36 31.07 21.16
CA ALA A 541 11.42 31.09 22.27
C ALA A 541 9.95 31.11 21.80
N TYR A 542 9.59 31.95 20.81
CA TYR A 542 8.25 31.94 20.22
C TYR A 542 7.86 30.54 19.70
N PHE A 543 8.75 29.85 18.99
CA PHE A 543 8.42 28.51 18.46
C PHE A 543 8.30 27.45 19.57
N ILE A 544 9.06 27.57 20.67
CA ILE A 544 8.86 26.70 21.85
C ILE A 544 7.50 27.01 22.51
N ALA A 545 7.11 28.27 22.68
CA ALA A 545 5.79 28.66 23.19
C ALA A 545 4.65 28.15 22.29
N LYS A 546 4.87 28.14 20.97
CA LYS A 546 3.95 27.56 19.98
C LYS A 546 3.84 26.04 20.11
N GLU A 547 4.94 25.34 20.38
CA GLU A 547 4.96 23.89 20.68
C GLU A 547 4.13 23.57 21.93
N VAL A 548 4.15 24.42 22.97
CA VAL A 548 3.24 24.28 24.13
C VAL A 548 1.79 24.36 23.67
N SER A 549 1.41 25.41 22.93
CA SER A 549 0.03 25.58 22.43
C SER A 549 -0.42 24.41 21.56
N THR A 550 0.41 23.94 20.62
CA THR A 550 -0.01 22.88 19.70
C THR A 550 -0.11 21.52 20.38
N THR A 551 0.74 21.22 21.36
CA THR A 551 0.62 19.99 22.17
C THR A 551 -0.52 20.08 23.18
N GLU A 552 -0.82 21.26 23.73
CA GLU A 552 -1.94 21.48 24.66
C GLU A 552 -3.31 21.28 23.98
N ARG A 553 -3.44 21.71 22.71
CA ARG A 553 -4.64 21.41 21.89
C ARG A 553 -4.89 19.90 21.75
N THR A 554 -3.84 19.09 21.62
CA THR A 554 -3.97 17.63 21.56
C THR A 554 -4.29 17.05 22.93
N TYR A 555 -3.61 17.51 23.98
CA TYR A 555 -3.84 17.05 25.34
C TYR A 555 -5.27 17.31 25.83
N LEU A 556 -5.87 18.46 25.50
CA LEU A 556 -7.29 18.71 25.80
C LEU A 556 -8.23 17.71 25.12
N LYS A 557 -8.01 17.37 23.86
CA LYS A 557 -8.79 16.32 23.19
C LYS A 557 -8.62 14.95 23.86
N ASP A 558 -7.40 14.63 24.29
CA ASP A 558 -7.12 13.39 25.01
C ASP A 558 -7.85 13.35 26.38
N LEU A 559 -8.09 14.50 27.01
CA LEU A 559 -8.99 14.61 28.16
C LEU A 559 -10.47 14.48 27.76
N GLU A 560 -10.91 15.12 26.66
CA GLU A 560 -12.29 15.00 26.13
C GLU A 560 -12.67 13.54 25.82
N VAL A 561 -11.72 12.68 25.42
CA VAL A 561 -11.96 11.23 25.25
C VAL A 561 -12.56 10.63 26.54
N ILE A 562 -12.10 11.08 27.71
CA ILE A 562 -12.63 10.67 29.02
C ILE A 562 -13.84 11.53 29.42
N THR A 563 -13.66 12.85 29.55
CA THR A 563 -14.62 13.82 30.14
C THR A 563 -15.76 14.23 29.20
N SER A 564 -15.94 13.54 28.08
CA SER A 564 -17.06 13.76 27.16
C SER A 564 -17.44 12.48 26.42
N TRP A 565 -16.51 11.84 25.70
CA TRP A 565 -16.86 10.68 24.87
C TRP A 565 -17.10 9.40 25.69
N PHE A 566 -16.18 9.05 26.59
CA PHE A 566 -16.34 7.90 27.48
C PHE A 566 -17.46 8.16 28.50
N GLN A 567 -17.49 9.33 29.14
CA GLN A 567 -18.55 9.74 30.05
C GLN A 567 -19.95 9.65 29.41
N SER A 568 -20.13 10.17 28.19
CA SER A 568 -21.40 10.08 27.46
C SER A 568 -21.77 8.64 27.06
N THR A 569 -20.79 7.75 26.88
CA THR A 569 -21.04 6.32 26.61
C THR A 569 -21.48 5.61 27.89
N VAL A 570 -20.78 5.84 28.99
CA VAL A 570 -21.09 5.32 30.33
C VAL A 570 -22.49 5.74 30.81
N SER A 571 -22.85 7.01 30.62
CA SER A 571 -24.18 7.53 31.00
C SER A 571 -25.35 6.99 30.14
N LYS A 572 -25.08 6.41 28.96
CA LYS A 572 -26.12 5.82 28.08
C LYS A 572 -26.40 4.36 28.40
N GLU A 573 -25.38 3.59 28.74
CA GLU A 573 -25.48 2.14 28.91
C GLU A 573 -25.59 1.67 30.37
N ASP A 574 -25.40 2.59 31.33
CA ASP A 574 -25.40 2.38 32.79
C ASP A 574 -24.85 1.01 33.22
N SER A 575 -23.65 0.71 32.72
CA SER A 575 -22.96 -0.58 32.87
C SER A 575 -21.73 -0.50 33.78
N MET A 576 -21.51 0.65 34.41
CA MET A 576 -20.35 1.00 35.22
C MET A 576 -20.80 1.37 36.65
N PRO A 577 -20.18 0.82 37.71
CA PRO A 577 -20.57 1.15 39.08
C PRO A 577 -20.42 2.63 39.42
N GLU A 578 -21.35 3.19 40.20
CA GLU A 578 -21.34 4.62 40.55
C GLU A 578 -20.10 5.02 41.39
N THR A 579 -19.57 4.09 42.18
CA THR A 579 -18.27 4.24 42.88
C THR A 579 -17.11 4.45 41.91
N LEU A 580 -17.13 3.81 40.74
CA LEU A 580 -16.11 3.97 39.71
C LEU A 580 -16.35 5.22 38.86
N LYS A 581 -17.61 5.58 38.57
CA LYS A 581 -17.94 6.86 37.90
C LYS A 581 -17.44 8.05 38.74
N SER A 582 -17.72 8.03 40.04
CA SER A 582 -17.32 9.08 41.00
C SER A 582 -15.83 9.08 41.34
N LEU A 583 -15.10 7.99 41.08
CA LEU A 583 -13.63 7.96 41.13
C LEU A 583 -12.98 8.51 39.84
N ILE A 584 -13.52 8.24 38.66
CA ILE A 584 -12.89 8.66 37.39
C ILE A 584 -13.24 10.12 37.03
N PHE A 585 -14.51 10.43 36.71
CA PHE A 585 -14.84 11.71 36.07
C PHE A 585 -14.54 12.94 36.96
N PRO A 586 -14.83 12.95 38.28
CA PRO A 586 -14.53 14.09 39.15
C PRO A 586 -13.03 14.39 39.33
N ASN A 587 -12.12 13.51 38.93
CA ASN A 587 -10.68 13.78 38.93
C ASN A 587 -10.17 14.30 37.56
N PHE A 588 -10.88 14.03 36.46
CA PHE A 588 -10.51 14.49 35.12
C PHE A 588 -11.20 15.80 34.71
N GLU A 589 -12.46 16.04 35.13
CA GLU A 589 -13.19 17.29 34.81
C GLU A 589 -12.49 18.57 35.30
N PRO A 590 -11.91 18.63 36.53
CA PRO A 590 -11.16 19.82 36.98
C PRO A 590 -9.93 20.10 36.13
N LEU A 591 -9.22 19.05 35.71
CA LEU A 591 -8.06 19.14 34.83
C LEU A 591 -8.46 19.72 33.47
N HIS A 592 -9.49 19.15 32.84
CA HIS A 592 -10.00 19.63 31.55
C HIS A 592 -10.41 21.11 31.63
N LYS A 593 -11.12 21.52 32.68
CA LYS A 593 -11.51 22.92 32.93
C LYS A 593 -10.31 23.85 33.14
N PHE A 594 -9.28 23.41 33.87
CA PHE A 594 -8.05 24.16 34.09
C PHE A 594 -7.28 24.35 32.78
N HIS A 595 -6.95 23.25 32.08
CA HIS A 595 -6.18 23.26 30.85
C HIS A 595 -6.89 24.02 29.72
N THR A 596 -8.24 23.99 29.69
CA THR A 596 -9.04 24.80 28.76
C THR A 596 -8.82 26.31 28.95
N ASN A 597 -8.50 26.77 30.17
CA ASN A 597 -8.21 28.18 30.43
C ASN A 597 -6.72 28.49 30.27
N PHE A 598 -5.81 27.58 30.68
CA PHE A 598 -4.38 27.72 30.43
C PHE A 598 -4.06 27.84 28.93
N LEU A 599 -4.69 27.02 28.08
CA LEU A 599 -4.56 27.12 26.62
C LEU A 599 -4.99 28.50 26.10
N LYS A 600 -6.09 29.07 26.61
CA LYS A 600 -6.53 30.42 26.22
C LYS A 600 -5.50 31.48 26.58
N GLU A 601 -4.85 31.38 27.75
CA GLU A 601 -3.79 32.31 28.16
C GLU A 601 -2.54 32.18 27.25
N ILE A 602 -2.16 30.96 26.87
CA ILE A 602 -1.06 30.72 25.91
C ILE A 602 -1.42 31.27 24.52
N GLU A 603 -2.62 30.98 24.01
CA GLU A 603 -3.08 31.46 22.70
C GLU A 603 -3.19 32.98 22.64
N GLN A 604 -3.70 33.61 23.71
CA GLN A 604 -3.75 35.05 23.85
C GLN A 604 -2.33 35.65 23.85
N ARG A 605 -1.38 35.03 24.57
CA ARG A 605 0.01 35.48 24.58
C ARG A 605 0.66 35.38 23.20
N LEU A 606 0.47 34.27 22.49
CA LEU A 606 0.98 34.08 21.12
C LEU A 606 0.37 35.08 20.13
N ALA A 607 -0.93 35.36 20.22
CA ALA A 607 -1.61 36.35 19.36
C ALA A 607 -1.09 37.78 19.57
N LEU A 608 -0.73 38.13 20.82
CA LEU A 608 -0.08 39.41 21.16
C LEU A 608 1.37 39.45 20.68
N TRP A 609 2.14 38.36 20.84
CA TRP A 609 3.52 38.22 20.37
C TRP A 609 3.62 38.39 18.84
N GLU A 610 2.66 37.85 18.09
CA GLU A 610 2.54 38.01 16.63
C GLU A 610 2.01 39.39 16.18
N GLY A 611 1.67 40.29 17.11
CA GLY A 611 1.19 41.64 16.78
C GLY A 611 -0.18 41.68 16.10
N ARG A 612 -1.04 40.66 16.28
CA ARG A 612 -2.36 40.57 15.62
C ARG A 612 -3.45 41.47 16.23
N SER A 613 -3.09 42.31 17.20
CA SER A 613 -3.95 43.29 17.85
C SER A 613 -3.58 44.72 17.42
N ASN A 614 -4.56 45.59 17.18
CA ASN A 614 -4.38 47.00 16.77
C ASN A 614 -3.77 47.92 17.87
N ALA A 615 -2.97 47.36 18.77
CA ALA A 615 -2.37 48.02 19.92
C ALA A 615 -0.91 48.40 19.63
N HIS A 616 -0.67 49.66 19.23
CA HIS A 616 0.66 50.28 19.33
C HIS A 616 1.01 50.55 20.80
N ILE A 617 1.17 49.49 21.61
CA ILE A 617 1.32 49.57 23.06
C ILE A 617 2.63 48.89 23.50
N ARG A 618 3.40 49.61 24.32
CA ARG A 618 4.65 49.15 24.93
C ARG A 618 4.32 48.14 26.04
N GLY A 619 4.68 46.87 25.86
CA GLY A 619 4.53 45.84 26.89
C GLY A 619 5.32 44.58 26.56
N ASP A 620 5.79 43.88 27.59
CA ASP A 620 6.66 42.70 27.50
C ASP A 620 5.87 41.43 27.09
N TYR A 621 5.23 41.45 25.92
CA TYR A 621 4.45 40.32 25.40
C TYR A 621 5.30 39.28 24.66
N GLN A 622 6.59 39.57 24.41
CA GLN A 622 7.54 38.65 23.76
C GLN A 622 8.20 37.71 24.78
N ARG A 623 7.37 36.99 25.54
CA ARG A 623 7.78 36.09 26.63
C ARG A 623 6.67 35.07 26.95
N ILE A 624 6.98 34.00 27.68
CA ILE A 624 5.97 32.98 28.07
C ILE A 624 6.12 32.46 29.52
N GLY A 625 7.30 32.60 30.13
CA GLY A 625 7.63 32.08 31.46
C GLY A 625 6.74 32.57 32.58
N ASP A 626 6.23 33.81 32.52
CA ASP A 626 5.24 34.33 33.48
C ASP A 626 3.87 33.61 33.40
N VAL A 627 3.42 33.27 32.20
CA VAL A 627 2.19 32.47 31.97
C VAL A 627 2.41 31.02 32.40
N LEU A 628 3.58 30.44 32.10
CA LEU A 628 3.94 29.09 32.55
C LEU A 628 4.01 29.04 34.09
N LEU A 629 4.78 29.92 34.73
CA LEU A 629 4.96 29.96 36.19
C LEU A 629 3.62 30.03 36.93
N LYS A 630 2.76 30.99 36.56
CA LYS A 630 1.42 31.16 37.14
C LYS A 630 0.60 29.86 37.08
N ASN A 631 0.59 29.20 35.92
CA ASN A 631 -0.25 28.02 35.72
C ASN A 631 0.39 26.75 36.31
N ILE A 632 1.72 26.62 36.32
CA ILE A 632 2.46 25.56 37.02
C ILE A 632 2.21 25.63 38.54
N GLN A 633 2.20 26.85 39.11
CA GLN A 633 1.80 27.07 40.50
C GLN A 633 0.32 26.73 40.75
N GLY A 634 -0.57 27.06 39.80
CA GLY A 634 -1.98 26.66 39.84
C GLY A 634 -2.19 25.14 39.86
N MET A 635 -1.41 24.38 39.08
CA MET A 635 -1.49 22.92 39.03
C MET A 635 -1.15 22.21 40.36
N LYS A 636 -0.48 22.87 41.31
CA LYS A 636 -0.30 22.32 42.67
C LYS A 636 -1.63 22.00 43.35
N GLN A 637 -2.68 22.79 43.08
CA GLN A 637 -4.02 22.54 43.62
C GLN A 637 -4.71 21.31 42.98
N LEU A 638 -4.20 20.85 41.82
CA LEU A 638 -4.73 19.72 41.06
C LEU A 638 -3.98 18.40 41.36
N ALA A 639 -2.85 18.45 42.06
CA ALA A 639 -2.03 17.28 42.38
C ALA A 639 -2.85 16.19 43.11
N ALA A 640 -3.79 16.56 43.98
CA ALA A 640 -4.68 15.63 44.69
C ALA A 640 -5.60 14.82 43.76
N HIS A 641 -5.91 15.32 42.56
CA HIS A 641 -6.62 14.55 41.53
C HIS A 641 -5.65 13.59 40.82
N LEU A 642 -4.46 14.07 40.43
CA LEU A 642 -3.43 13.28 39.74
C LEU A 642 -3.00 12.04 40.55
N TRP A 643 -2.87 12.17 41.87
CA TRP A 643 -2.59 11.03 42.76
C TRP A 643 -3.64 9.92 42.71
N LYS A 644 -4.91 10.24 42.39
CA LYS A 644 -5.99 9.25 42.28
C LYS A 644 -6.06 8.55 40.92
N HIS A 645 -5.20 8.91 39.96
CA HIS A 645 -5.25 8.30 38.63
C HIS A 645 -4.74 6.85 38.64
N SER A 646 -3.88 6.47 39.59
CA SER A 646 -3.48 5.08 39.82
C SER A 646 -4.65 4.26 40.37
N GLU A 647 -5.28 4.74 41.45
CA GLU A 647 -6.51 4.17 42.04
C GLU A 647 -7.60 4.00 40.97
N ALA A 648 -7.83 5.02 40.14
CA ALA A 648 -8.78 5.00 39.04
C ALA A 648 -8.48 3.93 37.98
N LEU A 649 -7.20 3.76 37.60
CA LEU A 649 -6.76 2.77 36.60
C LEU A 649 -6.86 1.33 37.14
N GLU A 650 -6.43 1.11 38.39
CA GLU A 650 -6.52 -0.19 39.07
C GLU A 650 -7.98 -0.59 39.32
N ALA A 651 -8.82 0.36 39.74
CA ALA A 651 -10.26 0.15 39.96
C ALA A 651 -11.01 -0.08 38.64
N LEU A 652 -10.60 0.56 37.53
CA LEU A 652 -11.18 0.33 36.20
C LEU A 652 -10.92 -1.10 35.72
N GLU A 653 -9.67 -1.55 35.76
CA GLU A 653 -9.31 -2.91 35.33
C GLU A 653 -9.84 -4.00 36.29
N THR A 654 -9.98 -3.68 37.59
CA THR A 654 -10.68 -4.54 38.56
C THR A 654 -12.18 -4.61 38.25
N GLY A 655 -12.81 -3.49 37.92
CA GLY A 655 -14.22 -3.42 37.51
C GLY A 655 -14.50 -4.16 36.20
N ILE A 656 -13.61 -4.04 35.20
CA ILE A 656 -13.66 -4.79 33.94
C ILE A 656 -13.57 -6.30 34.23
N ARG A 657 -12.63 -6.73 35.08
CA ARG A 657 -12.49 -8.14 35.50
C ARG A 657 -13.74 -8.66 36.22
N GLY A 658 -14.40 -7.83 37.03
CA GLY A 658 -15.61 -8.18 37.78
C GLY A 658 -16.92 -8.10 36.97
N SER A 659 -16.98 -7.36 35.86
CA SER A 659 -18.22 -7.09 35.12
C SER A 659 -18.05 -7.25 33.61
N ARG A 660 -18.60 -8.34 33.06
CA ARG A 660 -18.67 -8.58 31.61
C ARG A 660 -19.46 -7.50 30.84
N ARG A 661 -20.34 -6.74 31.50
CA ARG A 661 -21.00 -5.56 30.90
C ARG A 661 -20.00 -4.42 30.71
N LEU A 662 -19.19 -4.13 31.75
CA LEU A 662 -18.15 -3.10 31.68
C LEU A 662 -17.00 -3.50 30.75
N GLU A 663 -16.63 -4.78 30.71
CA GLU A 663 -15.69 -5.34 29.73
C GLU A 663 -16.17 -5.09 28.29
N SER A 664 -17.46 -5.33 28.01
CA SER A 664 -18.04 -5.04 26.68
C SER A 664 -17.99 -3.55 26.40
N LEU A 665 -18.53 -2.70 27.28
CA LEU A 665 -18.56 -1.25 27.11
C LEU A 665 -17.16 -0.68 26.83
N CYS A 666 -16.15 -1.04 27.64
CA CYS A 666 -14.79 -0.56 27.45
C CYS A 666 -14.17 -1.06 26.14
N ARG A 667 -14.34 -2.34 25.77
CA ARG A 667 -13.85 -2.90 24.49
C ARG A 667 -14.54 -2.22 23.30
N ASP A 668 -15.85 -2.03 23.37
CA ASP A 668 -16.65 -1.50 22.27
C ASP A 668 -16.47 0.03 22.15
N PHE A 669 -16.06 0.71 23.24
CA PHE A 669 -15.52 2.08 23.23
C PHE A 669 -14.10 2.15 22.61
N GLU A 670 -13.20 1.21 22.92
CA GLU A 670 -11.87 1.08 22.28
C GLU A 670 -11.95 0.79 20.76
N LEU A 671 -13.12 0.48 20.21
CA LEU A 671 -13.37 0.38 18.77
C LEU A 671 -13.90 1.68 18.13
N GLN A 672 -14.23 2.71 18.91
CA GLN A 672 -14.67 4.01 18.38
C GLN A 672 -13.48 4.83 17.86
N LYS A 673 -13.63 5.51 16.72
CA LYS A 673 -12.54 6.28 16.08
C LYS A 673 -11.90 7.38 16.95
N VAL A 674 -12.62 7.85 17.97
CA VAL A 674 -12.12 8.85 18.93
C VAL A 674 -11.13 8.22 19.92
N CYS A 675 -11.31 6.94 20.25
CA CYS A 675 -10.37 6.16 21.07
C CYS A 675 -9.20 5.67 20.19
N TYR A 676 -8.33 6.59 19.78
CA TYR A 676 -7.24 6.31 18.82
C TYR A 676 -5.99 5.64 19.45
N LEU A 677 -6.04 5.41 20.77
CA LEU A 677 -5.08 4.65 21.60
C LEU A 677 -5.90 3.74 22.55
N SER A 678 -5.27 2.89 23.36
CA SER A 678 -6.02 2.13 24.38
C SER A 678 -6.64 3.06 25.43
N LEU A 679 -7.81 2.71 25.96
CA LEU A 679 -8.54 3.54 26.93
C LEU A 679 -7.65 3.89 28.13
N ASN A 680 -6.90 2.91 28.62
CA ASN A 680 -5.99 3.03 29.74
C ASN A 680 -4.87 4.06 29.48
N THR A 681 -4.41 4.21 28.23
CA THR A 681 -3.39 5.22 27.88
C THR A 681 -3.88 6.64 28.14
N PHE A 682 -5.18 6.93 27.95
CA PHE A 682 -5.74 8.25 28.23
C PHE A 682 -5.70 8.61 29.72
N LEU A 683 -5.79 7.62 30.63
CA LEU A 683 -5.71 7.86 32.08
C LEU A 683 -4.30 8.32 32.52
N LEU A 684 -3.25 7.98 31.75
CA LEU A 684 -1.87 8.38 32.05
C LEU A 684 -1.50 9.77 31.49
N ARG A 685 -2.23 10.26 30.48
CA ARG A 685 -1.90 11.54 29.79
C ARG A 685 -1.69 12.73 30.72
N PRO A 686 -2.44 12.91 31.84
CA PRO A 686 -2.20 14.00 32.77
C PRO A 686 -0.83 13.96 33.45
N LEU A 687 -0.31 12.77 33.76
CA LEU A 687 1.04 12.60 34.31
C LEU A 687 2.11 12.82 33.24
N HIS A 688 1.90 12.29 32.04
CA HIS A 688 2.78 12.53 30.88
C HIS A 688 2.87 14.01 30.51
N ARG A 689 1.81 14.78 30.71
CA ARG A 689 1.81 16.22 30.41
C ARG A 689 2.76 17.01 31.31
N LEU A 690 2.93 16.60 32.58
CA LEU A 690 3.90 17.22 33.49
C LEU A 690 5.35 17.05 33.01
N MET A 691 5.69 15.85 32.51
CA MET A 691 7.00 15.58 31.90
C MET A 691 7.26 16.50 30.71
N HIS A 692 6.27 16.69 29.84
CA HIS A 692 6.39 17.57 28.69
C HIS A 692 6.59 19.04 29.09
N TYR A 693 5.92 19.53 30.14
CA TYR A 693 6.18 20.88 30.67
C TYR A 693 7.60 21.05 31.20
N LYS A 694 8.13 20.05 31.93
CA LYS A 694 9.53 20.03 32.36
C LYS A 694 10.47 20.19 31.17
N GLN A 695 10.32 19.35 30.13
CA GLN A 695 11.16 19.38 28.93
C GLN A 695 11.02 20.66 28.07
N VAL A 696 9.86 21.31 28.08
CA VAL A 696 9.67 22.65 27.50
C VAL A 696 10.47 23.68 28.29
N LEU A 697 10.35 23.68 29.61
CA LEU A 697 10.96 24.66 30.49
C LEU A 697 12.49 24.50 30.57
N GLU A 698 13.02 23.27 30.48
CA GLU A 698 14.45 22.99 30.30
C GLU A 698 14.98 23.62 29.01
N ARG A 699 14.25 23.49 27.89
CA ARG A 699 14.64 24.09 26.60
C ARG A 699 14.55 25.62 26.60
N LEU A 700 13.56 26.20 27.27
CA LEU A 700 13.48 27.66 27.48
C LEU A 700 14.65 28.16 28.35
N CYS A 701 14.94 27.51 29.49
CA CYS A 701 16.06 27.87 30.36
C CYS A 701 17.43 27.67 29.70
N LYS A 702 17.56 26.73 28.77
CA LYS A 702 18.77 26.53 27.95
C LYS A 702 18.91 27.57 26.83
N HIS A 703 17.81 28.16 26.36
CA HIS A 703 17.81 29.17 25.31
C HIS A 703 18.04 30.59 25.84
N HIS A 704 17.37 30.96 26.94
CA HIS A 704 17.46 32.30 27.50
C HIS A 704 18.74 32.48 28.35
N PRO A 705 19.55 33.54 28.13
CA PRO A 705 20.67 33.85 29.02
C PRO A 705 20.16 34.36 30.38
N PRO A 706 20.97 34.30 31.46
CA PRO A 706 20.57 34.75 32.79
C PRO A 706 20.15 36.24 32.91
N SER A 707 20.49 37.06 31.92
CA SER A 707 20.09 38.47 31.79
C SER A 707 18.73 38.69 31.12
N HIS A 708 18.10 37.64 30.57
CA HIS A 708 16.81 37.74 29.89
C HIS A 708 15.66 37.87 30.89
N THR A 709 14.69 38.74 30.61
CA THR A 709 13.55 39.00 31.51
C THR A 709 12.76 37.73 31.86
N ASP A 710 12.54 36.86 30.87
CA ASP A 710 11.79 35.62 31.03
C ASP A 710 12.59 34.47 31.69
N PHE A 711 13.92 34.60 31.83
CA PHE A 711 14.78 33.52 32.36
C PHE A 711 14.44 33.19 33.82
N ARG A 712 14.23 34.22 34.65
CA ARG A 712 13.90 34.04 36.07
C ARG A 712 12.59 33.27 36.23
N ASP A 713 11.57 33.65 35.46
CA ASP A 713 10.21 33.11 35.61
C ASP A 713 10.12 31.71 34.99
N CYS A 714 10.80 31.47 33.85
CA CYS A 714 11.04 30.12 33.32
C CYS A 714 11.78 29.21 34.32
N ARG A 715 12.85 29.71 34.97
CA ARG A 715 13.65 28.91 35.92
C ARG A 715 12.87 28.60 37.20
N ALA A 716 12.04 29.53 37.69
CA ALA A 716 11.12 29.27 38.78
C ALA A 716 10.07 28.21 38.40
N ALA A 717 9.47 28.33 37.21
CA ALA A 717 8.52 27.34 36.70
C ALA A 717 9.16 25.95 36.53
N LEU A 718 10.43 25.90 36.08
CA LEU A 718 11.20 24.66 35.94
C LEU A 718 11.43 23.96 37.29
N ALA A 719 11.78 24.72 38.33
CA ALA A 719 11.93 24.15 39.67
C ALA A 719 10.60 23.59 40.19
N GLU A 720 9.52 24.35 40.06
CA GLU A 720 8.18 23.97 40.54
C GLU A 720 7.60 22.73 39.83
N ILE A 721 7.82 22.59 38.52
CA ILE A 721 7.39 21.38 37.78
C ILE A 721 8.31 20.19 38.03
N THR A 722 9.61 20.40 38.25
CA THR A 722 10.56 19.32 38.53
C THR A 722 10.24 18.66 39.88
N GLU A 723 9.92 19.47 40.90
CA GLU A 723 9.45 18.97 42.20
C GLU A 723 8.13 18.19 42.07
N MET A 724 7.13 18.74 41.37
CA MET A 724 5.85 18.08 41.14
C MET A 724 5.99 16.76 40.38
N VAL A 725 6.88 16.71 39.37
CA VAL A 725 7.24 15.51 38.63
C VAL A 725 7.93 14.49 39.54
N ALA A 726 8.92 14.90 40.34
CA ALA A 726 9.64 14.01 41.24
C ALA A 726 8.72 13.32 42.26
N GLN A 727 7.79 14.08 42.86
CA GLN A 727 6.78 13.55 43.78
C GLN A 727 5.87 12.49 43.11
N LEU A 728 5.46 12.71 41.86
CA LEU A 728 4.56 11.80 41.12
C LEU A 728 5.28 10.69 40.34
N HIS A 729 6.61 10.71 40.23
CA HIS A 729 7.39 9.84 39.33
C HIS A 729 7.20 8.35 39.62
N GLY A 730 7.26 7.94 40.89
CA GLY A 730 7.05 6.56 41.31
C GLY A 730 5.62 6.05 41.06
N THR A 731 4.63 6.93 41.03
CA THR A 731 3.25 6.61 40.64
C THR A 731 3.15 6.45 39.12
N MET A 732 3.81 7.34 38.37
CA MET A 732 3.85 7.32 36.90
C MET A 732 4.44 6.01 36.37
N ILE A 733 5.62 5.59 36.86
CA ILE A 733 6.27 4.33 36.46
C ILE A 733 5.36 3.11 36.73
N LYS A 734 4.76 3.04 37.92
CA LYS A 734 3.84 1.96 38.30
C LYS A 734 2.62 1.91 37.39
N MET A 735 2.03 3.07 37.07
CA MET A 735 0.90 3.16 36.14
C MET A 735 1.30 2.78 34.70
N GLU A 736 2.49 3.16 34.24
CA GLU A 736 3.00 2.78 32.91
C GLU A 736 3.18 1.26 32.80
N ASN A 737 3.86 0.63 33.76
CA ASN A 737 4.00 -0.83 33.79
C ASN A 737 2.63 -1.53 33.91
N PHE A 738 1.75 -1.09 34.82
CA PHE A 738 0.41 -1.66 34.99
C PHE A 738 -0.43 -1.56 33.72
N GLN A 739 -0.46 -0.39 33.07
CA GLN A 739 -1.12 -0.20 31.78
C GLN A 739 -0.53 -1.14 30.72
N LYS A 740 0.80 -1.30 30.71
CA LYS A 740 1.49 -2.12 29.70
C LYS A 740 1.21 -3.60 29.86
N LEU A 741 1.23 -4.12 31.09
CA LEU A 741 0.86 -5.51 31.39
C LEU A 741 -0.60 -5.78 31.04
N HIS A 742 -1.51 -4.83 31.29
CA HIS A 742 -2.92 -4.94 30.89
C HIS A 742 -3.14 -4.83 29.37
N GLU A 743 -2.38 -4.01 28.63
CA GLU A 743 -2.37 -4.02 27.15
C GLU A 743 -1.92 -5.38 26.62
N LEU A 744 -0.80 -5.91 27.12
CA LEU A 744 -0.27 -7.22 26.72
C LEU A 744 -1.24 -8.36 27.07
N LYS A 745 -1.99 -8.26 28.17
CA LYS A 745 -3.06 -9.21 28.52
C LYS A 745 -4.25 -9.17 27.54
N LYS A 746 -4.46 -8.08 26.80
CA LYS A 746 -5.45 -8.02 25.70
C LYS A 746 -4.92 -8.70 24.42
N ASP A 747 -3.61 -8.68 24.18
CA ASP A 747 -2.96 -9.25 22.98
C ASP A 747 -2.57 -10.73 23.10
N LEU A 748 -2.34 -11.24 24.31
CA LEU A 748 -1.92 -12.62 24.57
C LEU A 748 -3.09 -13.55 24.95
N ILE A 749 -2.99 -14.83 24.58
CA ILE A 749 -3.84 -15.91 25.09
C ILE A 749 -2.99 -17.12 25.51
N GLY A 750 -3.51 -17.94 26.43
CA GLY A 750 -2.77 -19.07 27.02
C GLY A 750 -1.83 -18.65 28.16
N VAL A 751 -2.09 -17.50 28.80
CA VAL A 751 -1.40 -17.05 30.01
C VAL A 751 -2.38 -16.26 30.91
N ASP A 752 -2.90 -16.91 31.95
CA ASP A 752 -3.95 -16.32 32.79
C ASP A 752 -3.39 -15.25 33.74
N ASN A 753 -2.23 -15.57 34.34
CA ASN A 753 -1.54 -14.78 35.36
C ASN A 753 -0.42 -13.92 34.77
N LEU A 754 -0.69 -13.19 33.68
CA LEU A 754 0.27 -12.23 33.11
C LEU A 754 0.49 -11.02 34.04
N VAL A 755 -0.59 -10.48 34.61
CA VAL A 755 -0.54 -9.36 35.55
C VAL A 755 -0.48 -9.93 36.97
N ILE A 756 0.68 -9.83 37.61
CA ILE A 756 0.92 -10.18 39.02
C ILE A 756 1.68 -9.04 39.72
N PRO A 757 1.53 -8.85 41.04
CA PRO A 757 2.35 -7.88 41.78
C PRO A 757 3.84 -8.18 41.61
N GLY A 758 4.65 -7.14 41.40
CA GLY A 758 6.11 -7.26 41.25
C GLY A 758 6.60 -7.71 39.88
N ARG A 759 5.74 -8.13 38.93
CA ARG A 759 6.17 -8.32 37.54
C ARG A 759 6.28 -6.99 36.81
N GLU A 760 7.32 -6.85 36.01
CA GLU A 760 7.59 -5.67 35.21
C GLU A 760 7.91 -6.03 33.76
N PHE A 761 7.39 -5.24 32.82
CA PHE A 761 7.66 -5.41 31.39
C PHE A 761 9.00 -4.79 30.99
N ILE A 762 9.86 -5.56 30.30
CA ILE A 762 11.17 -5.10 29.84
C ILE A 762 11.20 -4.93 28.31
N ARG A 763 10.92 -5.98 27.53
CA ARG A 763 10.99 -5.93 26.04
C ARG A 763 9.98 -6.84 25.37
N LEU A 764 9.39 -6.37 24.27
CA LEU A 764 8.63 -7.20 23.33
C LEU A 764 9.25 -7.13 21.94
N GLY A 765 9.16 -8.19 21.15
CA GLY A 765 9.63 -8.15 19.77
C GLY A 765 9.57 -9.49 19.06
N SER A 766 10.03 -9.50 17.81
CA SER A 766 10.04 -10.72 17.00
C SER A 766 11.45 -11.22 16.72
N LEU A 767 11.70 -12.48 17.12
CA LEU A 767 12.91 -13.25 16.83
C LEU A 767 12.54 -14.55 16.11
N SER A 768 13.52 -15.22 15.51
CA SER A 768 13.32 -16.51 14.85
C SER A 768 13.84 -17.66 15.71
N LYS A 769 12.95 -18.45 16.33
CA LYS A 769 13.34 -19.66 17.06
C LYS A 769 13.79 -20.73 16.06
N LEU A 770 14.94 -21.36 16.29
CA LEU A 770 15.39 -22.51 15.52
C LEU A 770 14.56 -23.76 15.86
N SER A 771 14.40 -24.65 14.89
CA SER A 771 13.66 -25.91 15.04
C SER A 771 14.18 -26.93 14.02
N GLY A 772 13.81 -28.21 14.16
CA GLY A 772 14.07 -29.22 13.13
C GLY A 772 13.45 -28.92 11.76
N LYS A 773 12.53 -27.95 11.68
CA LYS A 773 11.92 -27.43 10.44
C LYS A 773 12.55 -26.09 9.98
N GLY A 774 13.75 -25.76 10.48
CA GLY A 774 14.48 -24.52 10.23
C GLY A 774 14.07 -23.36 11.15
N LEU A 775 14.48 -22.14 10.82
CA LEU A 775 14.11 -20.93 11.55
C LEU A 775 12.61 -20.63 11.43
N GLN A 776 11.94 -20.41 12.57
CA GLN A 776 10.54 -20.04 12.65
C GLN A 776 10.36 -18.73 13.41
N GLN A 777 9.76 -17.72 12.77
CA GLN A 777 9.39 -16.47 13.42
C GLN A 777 8.47 -16.72 14.64
N ARG A 778 8.70 -15.97 15.72
CA ARG A 778 7.95 -15.93 16.98
C ARG A 778 7.83 -14.49 17.49
N MET A 779 6.89 -14.25 18.40
CA MET A 779 6.99 -13.12 19.33
C MET A 779 7.59 -13.61 20.65
N PHE A 780 8.41 -12.74 21.25
CA PHE A 780 9.03 -12.89 22.55
C PHE A 780 8.63 -11.69 23.43
N PHE A 781 8.44 -11.95 24.72
CA PHE A 781 8.07 -10.95 25.73
C PHE A 781 8.90 -11.22 26.98
N LEU A 782 9.88 -10.35 27.23
CA LEU A 782 10.73 -10.35 28.40
C LEU A 782 10.09 -9.52 29.51
N PHE A 783 9.93 -10.16 30.66
CA PHE A 783 9.58 -9.55 31.94
C PHE A 783 10.74 -9.75 32.91
N ASN A 784 10.73 -9.08 34.06
CA ASN A 784 11.78 -9.19 35.09
C ASN A 784 11.90 -10.59 35.73
N ASP A 785 10.87 -11.44 35.64
CA ASP A 785 10.88 -12.82 36.18
C ASP A 785 10.92 -13.92 35.10
N VAL A 786 10.39 -13.64 33.90
CA VAL A 786 10.14 -14.66 32.87
C VAL A 786 10.26 -14.13 31.44
N LEU A 787 10.81 -14.95 30.55
CA LEU A 787 10.74 -14.76 29.09
C LEU A 787 9.64 -15.65 28.50
N LEU A 788 8.55 -15.05 28.01
CA LEU A 788 7.47 -15.75 27.31
C LEU A 788 7.72 -15.77 25.79
N TYR A 789 7.31 -16.85 25.12
CA TYR A 789 7.32 -16.92 23.66
C TYR A 789 6.12 -17.67 23.07
N THR A 790 5.76 -17.30 21.83
CA THR A 790 4.47 -17.68 21.22
C THR A 790 4.51 -18.96 20.37
N SER A 791 3.35 -19.35 19.84
CA SER A 791 3.24 -20.32 18.75
C SER A 791 3.46 -19.67 17.37
N ARG A 792 3.15 -20.40 16.28
CA ARG A 792 3.34 -19.95 14.89
C ARG A 792 2.23 -18.97 14.45
N GLY A 793 2.49 -17.66 14.61
CA GLY A 793 1.64 -16.60 14.05
C GLY A 793 0.46 -16.20 14.93
N LEU A 794 -0.53 -15.56 14.31
CA LEU A 794 -1.70 -14.99 15.00
C LEU A 794 -2.90 -15.95 15.00
N THR A 795 -3.73 -15.83 16.03
CA THR A 795 -5.03 -16.50 16.16
C THR A 795 -6.06 -15.93 15.18
N ALA A 796 -7.21 -16.59 15.06
CA ALA A 796 -8.36 -16.04 14.34
C ALA A 796 -8.89 -14.72 14.94
N SER A 797 -8.63 -14.44 16.22
CA SER A 797 -9.02 -13.20 16.92
C SER A 797 -8.03 -12.03 16.76
N ASN A 798 -6.93 -12.20 16.00
CA ASN A 798 -5.81 -11.25 15.93
C ASN A 798 -5.13 -11.05 17.30
N GLN A 799 -4.77 -12.18 17.94
CA GLN A 799 -4.01 -12.27 19.20
C GLN A 799 -2.88 -13.28 19.03
N PHE A 800 -1.99 -13.40 20.03
CA PHE A 800 -0.88 -14.36 20.03
C PHE A 800 -1.06 -15.43 21.13
N LYS A 801 -1.04 -16.70 20.73
CA LYS A 801 -1.05 -17.85 21.66
C LYS A 801 0.35 -18.05 22.23
N VAL A 802 0.51 -17.98 23.55
CA VAL A 802 1.75 -18.38 24.25
C VAL A 802 1.97 -19.88 24.05
N HIS A 803 3.24 -20.28 23.87
CA HIS A 803 3.63 -21.68 23.65
C HIS A 803 4.62 -22.19 24.71
N GLY A 804 5.47 -21.31 25.23
CA GLY A 804 6.41 -21.66 26.29
C GLY A 804 6.87 -20.44 27.09
N GLN A 805 7.46 -20.72 28.24
CA GLN A 805 8.01 -19.73 29.16
C GLN A 805 9.34 -20.22 29.73
N LEU A 806 10.30 -19.32 29.89
CA LEU A 806 11.60 -19.57 30.48
C LEU A 806 11.76 -18.64 31.70
N PRO A 807 11.73 -19.18 32.94
CA PRO A 807 12.09 -18.41 34.14
C PRO A 807 13.53 -17.92 34.02
N LEU A 808 13.80 -16.67 34.42
CA LEU A 808 15.13 -16.06 34.26
C LEU A 808 16.13 -16.48 35.35
N TYR A 809 15.64 -16.88 36.54
CA TYR A 809 16.51 -17.30 37.63
C TYR A 809 17.28 -18.59 37.28
N GLY A 810 18.62 -18.55 37.32
CA GLY A 810 19.47 -19.67 36.90
C GLY A 810 19.35 -19.99 35.40
N MET A 811 19.02 -18.99 34.58
CA MET A 811 19.05 -19.06 33.12
C MET A 811 20.43 -18.61 32.63
N THR A 812 20.95 -19.27 31.59
CA THR A 812 22.21 -18.89 30.93
C THR A 812 22.00 -18.60 29.46
N MET A 813 22.88 -17.78 28.89
CA MET A 813 22.80 -17.29 27.51
C MET A 813 24.20 -17.26 26.91
N GLU A 814 24.35 -17.82 25.71
CA GLU A 814 25.60 -17.84 24.96
C GLU A 814 25.33 -17.42 23.51
N GLU A 815 26.24 -16.66 22.90
CA GLU A 815 26.24 -16.49 21.44
C GLU A 815 26.60 -17.83 20.78
N SER A 816 25.97 -18.16 19.65
CA SER A 816 26.06 -19.51 19.07
C SER A 816 26.09 -19.50 17.53
N GLU A 817 26.52 -18.38 16.92
CA GLU A 817 26.65 -18.24 15.45
C GLU A 817 27.48 -19.40 14.86
N ASP A 818 28.60 -19.76 15.49
CA ASP A 818 29.50 -20.84 15.06
C ASP A 818 28.96 -22.26 15.31
N GLU A 819 28.18 -22.48 16.38
CA GLU A 819 27.62 -23.81 16.73
C GLU A 819 26.54 -24.24 15.74
N TRP A 820 25.67 -23.32 15.33
CA TRP A 820 24.50 -23.61 14.48
C TRP A 820 24.66 -23.16 13.02
N GLY A 821 25.71 -22.40 12.70
CA GLY A 821 25.90 -21.80 11.37
C GLY A 821 24.81 -20.78 11.01
N VAL A 822 24.16 -20.18 12.01
CA VAL A 822 23.07 -19.21 11.84
C VAL A 822 23.54 -17.83 12.29
N PRO A 823 23.52 -16.81 11.41
CA PRO A 823 23.93 -15.47 11.81
C PRO A 823 22.96 -14.88 12.84
N HIS A 824 23.54 -14.15 13.79
CA HIS A 824 22.90 -13.41 14.86
C HIS A 824 22.04 -14.29 15.77
N CYS A 825 22.53 -15.51 16.05
CA CYS A 825 21.86 -16.48 16.90
C CYS A 825 22.58 -16.71 18.23
N LEU A 826 21.76 -16.97 19.25
CA LEU A 826 22.17 -17.19 20.62
C LEU A 826 21.34 -18.33 21.23
N THR A 827 21.98 -19.10 22.11
CA THR A 827 21.35 -20.21 22.83
C THR A 827 20.93 -19.75 24.22
N LEU A 828 19.63 -19.79 24.47
CA LEU A 828 19.00 -19.52 25.75
C LEU A 828 18.79 -20.85 26.48
N ARG A 829 19.53 -21.11 27.57
CA ARG A 829 19.43 -22.34 28.37
C ARG A 829 18.81 -22.04 29.74
N GLY A 830 17.52 -22.30 29.88
CA GLY A 830 16.83 -22.30 31.17
C GLY A 830 16.89 -23.66 31.85
N GLN A 831 16.63 -23.72 33.16
CA GLN A 831 16.79 -24.90 34.03
C GLN A 831 16.14 -26.22 33.52
N ARG A 832 15.13 -26.15 32.66
CA ARG A 832 14.38 -27.31 32.14
C ARG A 832 14.26 -27.36 30.60
N GLN A 833 14.66 -26.30 29.90
CA GLN A 833 14.48 -26.15 28.46
C GLN A 833 15.55 -25.22 27.88
N SER A 834 16.15 -25.62 26.76
CA SER A 834 16.98 -24.74 25.93
C SER A 834 16.26 -24.39 24.62
N ILE A 835 16.49 -23.17 24.12
CA ILE A 835 16.05 -22.74 22.79
C ILE A 835 17.16 -21.93 22.11
N VAL A 836 17.36 -22.14 20.82
CA VAL A 836 18.22 -21.28 20.00
C VAL A 836 17.35 -20.25 19.28
N VAL A 837 17.71 -18.98 19.33
CA VAL A 837 16.95 -17.87 18.73
C VAL A 837 17.87 -16.99 17.90
N ALA A 838 17.40 -16.56 16.72
CA ALA A 838 18.12 -15.66 15.82
C ALA A 838 17.42 -14.31 15.66
N ALA A 839 18.19 -13.23 15.76
CA ALA A 839 17.74 -11.86 15.56
C ALA A 839 17.66 -11.49 14.07
N SER A 840 17.01 -10.36 13.75
CA SER A 840 16.92 -9.84 12.38
C SER A 840 18.18 -9.06 11.94
N SER A 841 19.03 -8.69 12.89
CA SER A 841 20.32 -8.02 12.69
C SER A 841 21.16 -8.12 13.96
N ARG A 842 22.48 -7.92 13.88
CA ARG A 842 23.36 -7.83 15.06
C ARG A 842 22.88 -6.79 16.09
N SER A 843 22.41 -5.62 15.64
CA SER A 843 21.90 -4.59 16.57
C SER A 843 20.61 -4.98 17.29
N GLU A 844 19.75 -5.83 16.71
CA GLU A 844 18.65 -6.43 17.46
C GLU A 844 19.16 -7.53 18.41
N MET A 845 20.19 -8.30 18.03
CA MET A 845 20.80 -9.29 18.92
C MET A 845 21.37 -8.63 20.18
N GLU A 846 22.20 -7.60 20.01
CA GLU A 846 22.85 -6.84 21.09
C GLU A 846 21.81 -6.30 22.11
N LYS A 847 20.70 -5.70 21.64
CA LYS A 847 19.62 -5.22 22.51
C LYS A 847 18.91 -6.33 23.30
N TRP A 848 18.71 -7.50 22.69
CA TRP A 848 18.10 -8.63 23.38
C TRP A 848 19.07 -9.27 24.38
N VAL A 849 20.37 -9.36 24.06
CA VAL A 849 21.42 -9.83 24.96
C VAL A 849 21.55 -8.91 26.18
N GLU A 850 21.68 -7.59 25.97
CA GLU A 850 21.81 -6.60 27.05
C GLU A 850 20.61 -6.65 28.01
N ASP A 851 19.39 -6.62 27.48
CA ASP A 851 18.17 -6.62 28.30
C ASP A 851 17.90 -7.99 28.96
N ILE A 852 18.16 -9.13 28.30
CA ILE A 852 18.01 -10.47 28.90
C ILE A 852 19.03 -10.65 30.04
N GLN A 853 20.30 -10.30 29.82
CA GLN A 853 21.32 -10.47 30.85
C GLN A 853 21.00 -9.59 32.07
N MET A 854 20.64 -8.32 31.86
CA MET A 854 20.19 -7.42 32.92
C MET A 854 19.03 -7.99 33.74
N ALA A 855 18.06 -8.64 33.08
CA ALA A 855 16.90 -9.23 33.74
C ALA A 855 17.27 -10.50 34.55
N ILE A 856 18.16 -11.36 34.05
CA ILE A 856 18.71 -12.50 34.79
C ILE A 856 19.48 -12.02 36.03
N ASP A 857 20.38 -11.04 35.83
CA ASP A 857 21.16 -10.38 36.86
C ASP A 857 20.31 -9.79 37.99
N LEU A 858 19.12 -9.28 37.69
CA LEU A 858 18.17 -8.73 38.67
C LEU A 858 17.36 -9.84 39.35
N ALA A 859 16.91 -10.84 38.59
CA ALA A 859 16.20 -12.00 39.12
C ALA A 859 17.03 -12.71 40.20
N GLU A 860 18.31 -12.97 39.95
CA GLU A 860 19.22 -13.61 40.93
C GLU A 860 19.46 -12.77 42.19
N LYS A 861 19.55 -11.44 42.05
CA LYS A 861 19.71 -10.52 43.19
C LYS A 861 18.44 -10.39 44.05
N SER A 862 17.26 -10.62 43.45
CA SER A 862 15.96 -10.54 44.14
C SER A 862 15.60 -11.79 44.95
N SER A 863 16.18 -12.95 44.60
CA SER A 863 15.77 -14.26 45.11
C SER A 863 16.53 -14.68 46.39
N GLY A 864 16.11 -14.12 47.51
CA GLY A 864 16.37 -14.72 48.84
C GLY A 864 15.66 -16.08 49.03
N PRO A 865 15.91 -16.79 50.15
CA PRO A 865 15.55 -18.21 50.28
C PRO A 865 14.03 -18.48 50.46
N ALA A 866 13.34 -18.64 49.33
CA ALA A 866 12.03 -19.30 49.14
C ALA A 866 10.81 -18.55 49.76
N PRO A 867 9.53 -18.90 49.44
CA PRO A 867 8.99 -20.26 49.22
C PRO A 867 8.75 -20.65 47.75
N GLU A 868 8.49 -21.95 47.53
CA GLU A 868 8.07 -22.52 46.25
C GLU A 868 6.64 -22.05 45.88
N PHE A 869 6.48 -21.36 44.75
CA PHE A 869 5.15 -21.12 44.18
C PHE A 869 4.73 -22.28 43.26
N LEU A 870 3.64 -22.94 43.66
CA LEU A 870 3.16 -24.20 43.11
C LEU A 870 2.89 -24.15 41.59
N ALA A 871 3.73 -24.85 40.81
CA ALA A 871 3.49 -25.12 39.40
C ALA A 871 2.45 -26.23 39.23
N SER A 872 1.16 -25.92 39.40
CA SER A 872 0.05 -26.85 39.19
C SER A 872 -0.12 -27.22 37.71
N SER A 873 0.66 -28.20 37.26
CA SER A 873 0.48 -28.85 35.96
C SER A 873 -0.70 -29.84 36.02
N PRO A 874 -1.38 -30.14 34.89
CA PRO A 874 -2.35 -31.23 34.84
C PRO A 874 -1.68 -32.59 35.16
N PRO A 875 -2.42 -33.60 35.65
CA PRO A 875 -1.83 -34.88 36.05
C PRO A 875 -1.51 -35.77 34.84
N ASP A 876 -0.25 -35.80 34.42
CA ASP A 876 0.26 -36.84 33.53
C ASP A 876 0.23 -38.21 34.21
N SER A 877 -0.22 -39.22 33.46
CA SER A 877 -0.36 -40.59 33.96
C SER A 877 0.17 -41.63 32.96
N LYS A 878 1.49 -41.81 32.94
CA LYS A 878 2.16 -43.08 32.61
C LYS A 878 3.62 -43.12 33.06
N SER A 879 4.11 -44.33 33.29
CA SER A 879 5.46 -44.67 33.75
C SER A 879 6.51 -44.58 32.64
N PRO A 880 7.80 -44.41 32.97
CA PRO A 880 8.86 -44.18 31.99
C PRO A 880 9.43 -45.49 31.43
N GLU A 881 9.60 -45.58 30.10
CA GLU A 881 10.57 -46.48 29.49
C GLU A 881 10.97 -45.97 28.08
N GLU A 882 12.27 -46.10 27.77
CA GLU A 882 12.98 -45.81 26.51
C GLU A 882 12.93 -44.38 25.91
N ALA A 883 14.04 -44.00 25.24
CA ALA A 883 14.27 -42.65 24.73
C ALA A 883 14.21 -42.59 23.20
N ALA A 884 13.27 -41.83 22.63
CA ALA A 884 13.18 -41.61 21.19
C ALA A 884 12.51 -40.29 20.78
N GLY A 885 13.33 -39.30 20.38
CA GLY A 885 12.99 -38.24 19.40
C GLY A 885 11.96 -37.16 19.75
N ASP A 886 12.35 -35.88 19.64
CA ASP A 886 11.46 -34.72 19.65
C ASP A 886 10.49 -34.71 18.45
N GLN A 887 9.36 -35.39 18.61
CA GLN A 887 8.33 -35.47 17.57
C GLN A 887 7.35 -34.30 17.69
N GLU A 888 7.73 -33.12 17.17
CA GLU A 888 6.82 -31.97 16.98
C GLU A 888 5.50 -32.43 16.30
N SER A 889 4.41 -32.53 17.07
CA SER A 889 3.17 -33.16 16.60
C SER A 889 2.50 -32.39 15.46
N GLU A 890 2.03 -33.13 14.44
CA GLU A 890 1.34 -32.59 13.26
C GLU A 890 -0.15 -32.24 13.54
N ASP A 891 -0.46 -31.59 14.68
CA ASP A 891 -1.87 -31.31 15.03
C ASP A 891 -2.17 -29.97 15.76
N ASP A 892 -1.45 -28.88 15.45
CA ASP A 892 -1.91 -27.50 15.80
C ASP A 892 -2.80 -26.89 14.68
N LEU A 893 -3.34 -27.74 13.77
CA LEU A 893 -4.34 -27.39 12.75
C LEU A 893 -5.78 -27.74 13.16
N SER A 894 -5.97 -28.50 14.26
CA SER A 894 -7.27 -28.91 14.79
C SER A 894 -7.85 -27.97 15.85
N ALA A 895 -7.08 -27.01 16.35
CA ALA A 895 -7.46 -25.96 17.33
C ALA A 895 -8.48 -24.92 16.79
N SER A 896 -9.53 -25.40 16.14
CA SER A 896 -10.69 -24.64 15.64
C SER A 896 -11.95 -25.52 15.55
N ARG A 897 -12.01 -26.56 16.40
CA ARG A 897 -13.18 -27.43 16.62
C ARG A 897 -13.35 -27.66 18.13
N THR A 898 -14.61 -27.78 18.57
CA THR A 898 -15.04 -28.06 19.95
C THR A 898 -14.61 -27.09 21.05
N SER A 899 -14.87 -25.79 20.87
CA SER A 899 -15.50 -24.97 21.92
C SER A 899 -16.56 -24.07 21.28
N LEU A 900 -17.59 -23.69 22.03
CA LEU A 900 -18.67 -22.78 21.60
C LEU A 900 -18.53 -21.41 22.30
N GLU A 901 -17.29 -20.95 22.45
CA GLU A 901 -17.03 -19.61 22.96
C GLU A 901 -17.32 -18.53 21.92
N ARG A 902 -17.83 -17.40 22.41
CA ARG A 902 -18.38 -16.32 21.58
C ARG A 902 -17.26 -15.66 20.80
N GLN A 903 -17.46 -15.50 19.49
CA GLN A 903 -16.54 -14.75 18.64
C GLN A 903 -16.47 -13.29 19.12
N ALA A 904 -15.38 -12.93 19.80
CA ALA A 904 -15.10 -11.54 20.14
C ALA A 904 -14.78 -10.73 18.87
N PRO A 905 -15.23 -9.48 18.76
CA PRO A 905 -14.92 -8.63 17.62
C PRO A 905 -13.40 -8.37 17.53
N HIS A 906 -12.89 -8.19 16.31
CA HIS A 906 -11.47 -7.96 16.05
C HIS A 906 -10.97 -6.68 16.73
N ARG A 907 -9.90 -6.80 17.53
CA ARG A 907 -9.20 -5.68 18.18
C ARG A 907 -8.29 -4.92 17.18
N GLY A 908 -7.97 -3.68 17.51
CA GLY A 908 -7.03 -2.85 16.74
C GLY A 908 -5.57 -3.35 16.84
N ASN A 909 -4.73 -2.96 15.86
CA ASN A 909 -3.33 -3.37 15.82
C ASN A 909 -2.47 -2.54 16.79
N THR A 910 -2.05 -3.17 17.89
CA THR A 910 -1.07 -2.64 18.87
C THR A 910 0.37 -2.65 18.34
N MET A 911 1.31 -2.13 19.13
CA MET A 911 2.74 -2.20 18.80
C MET A 911 3.29 -3.63 18.70
N VAL A 912 2.66 -4.63 19.36
CA VAL A 912 3.00 -6.05 19.22
C VAL A 912 2.86 -6.51 17.76
N HIS A 913 1.78 -6.09 17.11
CA HIS A 913 1.48 -6.38 15.71
C HIS A 913 2.45 -5.68 14.76
N VAL A 914 2.89 -4.46 15.09
CA VAL A 914 3.92 -3.72 14.32
C VAL A 914 5.27 -4.44 14.40
N CYS A 915 5.67 -4.90 15.59
CA CYS A 915 6.92 -5.64 15.81
C CYS A 915 6.93 -6.98 15.05
N TRP A 916 5.84 -7.74 15.14
CA TRP A 916 5.64 -8.97 14.36
C TRP A 916 5.74 -8.74 12.85
N HIS A 917 5.13 -7.69 12.31
CA HIS A 917 5.15 -7.42 10.86
C HIS A 917 6.44 -6.73 10.35
N ARG A 918 7.36 -6.33 11.23
CA ARG A 918 8.60 -5.61 10.87
C ARG A 918 9.90 -6.27 11.34
N ASN A 919 9.83 -7.38 12.08
CA ASN A 919 10.97 -8.13 12.62
C ASN A 919 11.89 -7.25 13.49
N THR A 920 11.27 -6.54 14.45
CA THR A 920 11.91 -5.59 15.37
C THR A 920 11.40 -5.81 16.79
N SER A 921 12.08 -5.20 17.77
CA SER A 921 11.66 -5.13 19.17
C SER A 921 11.43 -3.69 19.64
N VAL A 922 10.79 -3.56 20.81
CA VAL A 922 10.57 -2.32 21.58
C VAL A 922 10.64 -2.67 23.07
N SER A 923 11.45 -1.93 23.82
CA SER A 923 11.58 -2.02 25.28
C SER A 923 10.70 -1.01 26.02
N MET A 924 10.56 -1.17 27.33
CA MET A 924 9.93 -0.18 28.20
C MET A 924 10.64 1.18 28.14
N VAL A 925 11.98 1.17 28.05
CA VAL A 925 12.81 2.37 27.83
C VAL A 925 12.40 3.09 26.54
N ASP A 926 12.23 2.34 25.44
CA ASP A 926 11.76 2.90 24.17
C ASP A 926 10.35 3.52 24.31
N PHE A 927 9.44 2.89 25.08
CA PHE A 927 8.10 3.43 25.34
C PHE A 927 8.17 4.77 26.12
N SER A 928 8.98 4.87 27.17
CA SER A 928 9.16 6.12 27.93
C SER A 928 9.77 7.23 27.05
N VAL A 929 10.78 6.91 26.22
CA VAL A 929 11.36 7.85 25.24
C VAL A 929 10.33 8.31 24.20
N ALA A 930 9.41 7.43 23.77
CA ALA A 930 8.30 7.78 22.86
C ALA A 930 7.15 8.53 23.55
N VAL A 931 7.03 8.46 24.88
CA VAL A 931 6.12 9.29 25.70
C VAL A 931 6.68 10.70 25.85
N GLU A 932 7.96 10.85 26.15
CA GLU A 932 8.63 12.16 26.25
C GLU A 932 8.59 12.93 24.92
N ASN A 933 8.92 12.24 23.82
CA ASN A 933 8.98 12.83 22.48
C ASN A 933 7.60 13.07 21.83
N GLN A 934 6.51 13.14 22.60
CA GLN A 934 5.20 13.51 22.07
C GLN A 934 5.21 14.92 21.45
N LEU A 935 4.68 15.04 20.23
CA LEU A 935 4.62 16.30 19.49
C LEU A 935 3.28 16.44 18.75
N SER A 936 2.86 17.67 18.49
CA SER A 936 1.68 17.98 17.68
C SER A 936 1.87 19.30 16.94
N GLY A 937 1.33 19.41 15.73
CA GLY A 937 1.42 20.64 14.94
C GLY A 937 0.91 20.48 13.51
N ASN A 938 1.06 21.55 12.72
CA ASN A 938 0.74 21.50 11.29
C ASN A 938 1.96 21.03 10.50
N LEU A 939 1.74 20.13 9.53
CA LEU A 939 2.71 19.75 8.51
C LEU A 939 2.02 19.76 7.13
N LEU A 940 2.79 20.04 6.08
CA LEU A 940 2.37 19.74 4.70
C LEU A 940 2.91 18.35 4.33
N ARG A 941 2.08 17.48 3.77
CA ARG A 941 2.46 16.12 3.34
C ARG A 941 2.35 15.95 1.83
N LYS A 942 3.36 15.37 1.18
CA LYS A 942 3.35 14.95 -0.23
C LYS A 942 3.76 13.47 -0.32
N PHE A 943 3.08 12.69 -1.17
CA PHE A 943 3.52 11.34 -1.54
C PHE A 943 4.46 11.43 -2.76
N LYS A 944 5.35 10.45 -2.95
CA LYS A 944 6.29 10.47 -4.09
C LYS A 944 5.61 10.68 -5.46
N ASN A 945 4.42 10.10 -5.66
CA ASN A 945 3.67 10.16 -6.92
C ASN A 945 2.41 11.06 -6.82
N SER A 946 2.39 12.07 -5.95
CA SER A 946 1.26 13.02 -5.84
C SER A 946 1.65 14.45 -6.18
N ASN A 947 0.88 15.09 -7.05
CA ASN A 947 1.21 16.40 -7.63
C ASN A 947 1.03 17.60 -6.66
N GLY A 948 0.44 17.39 -5.48
CA GLY A 948 0.14 18.46 -4.52
C GLY A 948 0.62 18.18 -3.09
N TRP A 949 0.78 19.24 -2.32
CA TRP A 949 1.05 19.20 -0.88
C TRP A 949 -0.26 19.31 -0.09
N GLN A 950 -0.52 18.37 0.82
CA GLN A 950 -1.70 18.37 1.67
C GLN A 950 -1.36 18.91 3.07
N LYS A 951 -1.89 20.07 3.46
CA LYS A 951 -1.79 20.58 4.83
C LYS A 951 -2.63 19.68 5.76
N LEU A 952 -2.03 19.24 6.87
CA LEU A 952 -2.63 18.36 7.86
C LEU A 952 -2.24 18.81 9.26
N TRP A 953 -3.13 18.57 10.23
CA TRP A 953 -2.74 18.52 11.63
C TRP A 953 -2.20 17.12 11.92
N VAL A 954 -1.01 17.05 12.52
CA VAL A 954 -0.30 15.80 12.77
C VAL A 954 -0.01 15.69 14.26
N VAL A 955 -0.36 14.54 14.83
CA VAL A 955 -0.05 14.16 16.21
C VAL A 955 0.96 13.01 16.17
N PHE A 956 2.05 13.13 16.91
CA PHE A 956 3.03 12.07 17.09
C PHE A 956 3.00 11.56 18.54
N THR A 957 2.70 10.29 18.71
CA THR A 957 2.61 9.60 20.01
C THR A 957 2.68 8.08 19.80
N ASN A 958 3.22 7.33 20.76
CA ASN A 958 3.32 5.86 20.72
C ASN A 958 3.88 5.34 19.36
N PHE A 959 5.06 5.84 18.98
CA PHE A 959 5.76 5.52 17.71
C PHE A 959 4.94 5.74 16.42
N CYS A 960 3.88 6.55 16.44
CA CYS A 960 2.92 6.64 15.35
C CYS A 960 2.54 8.10 15.00
N LEU A 961 2.45 8.41 13.71
CA LEU A 961 1.86 9.66 13.23
C LEU A 961 0.36 9.46 12.97
N PHE A 962 -0.48 10.27 13.62
CA PHE A 962 -1.91 10.34 13.39
C PHE A 962 -2.25 11.63 12.63
N PHE A 963 -2.99 11.51 11.52
CA PHE A 963 -3.30 12.61 10.61
C PHE A 963 -4.75 13.07 10.76
N TYR A 964 -4.96 14.36 10.97
CA TYR A 964 -6.26 15.02 11.06
C TYR A 964 -6.36 16.10 9.96
N LYS A 965 -7.56 16.42 9.47
CA LYS A 965 -7.79 17.50 8.49
C LYS A 965 -7.57 18.87 9.15
N SER A 966 -7.99 19.00 10.41
CA SER A 966 -7.89 20.22 11.21
C SER A 966 -7.50 19.90 12.66
N HIS A 967 -6.93 20.89 13.35
CA HIS A 967 -6.71 20.83 14.79
C HIS A 967 -8.03 20.77 15.59
N GLN A 968 -9.20 20.86 14.94
CA GLN A 968 -10.53 20.78 15.56
C GLN A 968 -11.19 19.39 15.45
N ASP A 969 -10.68 18.48 14.59
CA ASP A 969 -11.33 17.19 14.35
C ASP A 969 -11.25 16.24 15.56
N SER A 970 -12.33 15.54 15.91
CA SER A 970 -12.37 14.62 17.07
C SER A 970 -11.61 13.30 16.88
N HIS A 971 -11.26 12.94 15.65
CA HIS A 971 -10.65 11.63 15.34
C HIS A 971 -9.73 11.71 14.10
N PRO A 972 -8.69 10.86 14.02
CA PRO A 972 -7.77 10.86 12.89
C PRO A 972 -8.40 10.26 11.62
N LEU A 973 -7.97 10.80 10.47
CA LEU A 973 -8.26 10.29 9.13
C LEU A 973 -7.49 8.98 8.84
N ALA A 974 -6.26 8.89 9.34
CA ALA A 974 -5.33 7.78 9.11
C ALA A 974 -4.20 7.81 10.15
N SER A 975 -3.50 6.69 10.30
CA SER A 975 -2.31 6.54 11.14
C SER A 975 -1.13 5.91 10.38
N LEU A 976 0.10 6.14 10.85
CA LEU A 976 1.33 5.65 10.26
C LEU A 976 2.35 5.29 11.36
N PRO A 977 2.42 4.00 11.77
CA PRO A 977 3.43 3.53 12.71
C PRO A 977 4.83 3.59 12.11
N LEU A 978 5.80 4.12 12.86
CA LEU A 978 7.11 4.55 12.35
C LEU A 978 8.27 3.56 12.56
N LEU A 979 8.14 2.53 13.42
CA LEU A 979 9.24 1.59 13.70
C LEU A 979 9.92 1.05 12.42
N GLY A 980 11.22 1.29 12.27
CA GLY A 980 12.00 0.85 11.11
C GLY A 980 11.80 1.65 9.82
N TYR A 981 11.04 2.77 9.83
CA TYR A 981 11.18 3.79 8.79
C TYR A 981 12.57 4.44 8.90
N SER A 982 13.19 4.79 7.77
CA SER A 982 14.34 5.68 7.73
C SER A 982 13.86 7.13 7.62
N LEU A 983 14.29 7.97 8.57
CA LEU A 983 14.18 9.44 8.48
C LEU A 983 15.40 9.99 7.73
N THR A 984 15.16 10.76 6.68
CA THR A 984 16.19 11.35 5.81
C THR A 984 15.78 12.76 5.37
N ILE A 985 16.71 13.53 4.82
CA ILE A 985 16.42 14.75 4.06
C ILE A 985 16.39 14.36 2.57
N PRO A 986 15.50 14.90 1.72
CA PRO A 986 15.55 14.66 0.28
C PRO A 986 16.87 15.13 -0.34
N SER A 987 17.33 14.45 -1.39
CA SER A 987 18.43 14.94 -2.24
C SER A 987 17.91 15.98 -3.23
N GLU A 988 18.79 16.89 -3.68
CA GLU A 988 18.46 17.95 -4.65
C GLU A 988 17.80 17.39 -5.93
N SER A 989 18.23 16.20 -6.36
CA SER A 989 17.67 15.44 -7.49
C SER A 989 16.22 14.94 -7.32
N GLU A 990 15.58 15.13 -6.17
CA GLU A 990 14.16 14.84 -5.96
C GLU A 990 13.23 16.05 -6.21
N ASP A 991 13.80 17.19 -6.66
CA ASP A 991 13.11 18.37 -7.20
C ASP A 991 12.09 19.05 -6.27
N LEU A 992 12.28 18.88 -4.96
CA LEU A 992 11.39 19.40 -3.93
C LEU A 992 11.71 20.87 -3.61
N HIS A 993 11.26 21.76 -4.51
CA HIS A 993 11.32 23.23 -4.44
C HIS A 993 10.61 23.89 -3.23
N LYS A 994 10.80 23.39 -2.00
CA LYS A 994 10.33 24.01 -0.74
C LYS A 994 11.29 23.67 0.40
N ASP A 995 11.64 24.68 1.21
CA ASP A 995 12.51 24.53 2.39
C ASP A 995 11.87 23.68 3.49
N TYR A 996 12.68 23.19 4.43
CA TYR A 996 12.23 22.52 5.66
C TYR A 996 11.48 21.19 5.42
N VAL A 997 11.91 20.42 4.41
CA VAL A 997 11.33 19.11 4.05
C VAL A 997 12.16 17.95 4.60
N PHE A 998 11.51 17.03 5.30
CA PHE A 998 12.05 15.71 5.64
C PHE A 998 11.29 14.59 4.92
N LYS A 999 11.96 13.43 4.81
CA LYS A 999 11.55 12.25 4.05
C LYS A 999 11.51 11.03 4.95
N LEU A 1000 10.33 10.42 5.07
CA LEU A 1000 10.12 9.14 5.74
C LEU A 1000 9.96 8.03 4.70
N HIS A 1001 10.88 7.06 4.74
CA HIS A 1001 10.96 5.96 3.78
C HIS A 1001 10.95 4.60 4.47
N PHE A 1002 10.17 3.65 3.97
CA PHE A 1002 10.17 2.25 4.39
C PHE A 1002 9.79 1.33 3.23
N LYS A 1003 10.75 0.57 2.72
CA LYS A 1003 10.56 -0.36 1.59
C LYS A 1003 10.02 0.40 0.37
N SER A 1004 8.81 0.13 -0.09
CA SER A 1004 8.16 0.85 -1.20
C SER A 1004 7.44 2.14 -0.79
N HIS A 1005 7.32 2.44 0.50
CA HIS A 1005 6.57 3.59 1.00
C HIS A 1005 7.49 4.79 1.20
N VAL A 1006 7.16 5.93 0.59
CA VAL A 1006 7.89 7.20 0.72
C VAL A 1006 6.91 8.35 0.93
N TYR A 1007 7.12 9.09 2.03
CA TYR A 1007 6.34 10.25 2.42
C TYR A 1007 7.28 11.45 2.61
N TYR A 1008 6.89 12.60 2.08
CA TYR A 1008 7.58 13.87 2.29
C TYR A 1008 6.74 14.76 3.20
N PHE A 1009 7.39 15.43 4.14
CA PHE A 1009 6.77 16.31 5.12
C PHE A 1009 7.52 17.63 5.18
N ARG A 1010 6.82 18.76 5.03
CA ARG A 1010 7.37 20.11 5.19
C ARG A 1010 6.87 20.73 6.49
N ALA A 1011 7.78 21.30 7.28
CA ALA A 1011 7.45 22.13 8.44
C ALA A 1011 7.19 23.60 8.04
N GLU A 1012 6.87 24.45 9.01
CA GLU A 1012 6.59 25.88 8.81
C GLU A 1012 7.81 26.80 9.05
N SER A 1013 8.84 26.27 9.72
CA SER A 1013 10.08 26.97 10.10
C SER A 1013 11.23 25.99 10.32
N GLU A 1014 12.46 26.51 10.36
CA GLU A 1014 13.68 25.77 10.70
C GLU A 1014 13.57 25.03 12.04
N TYR A 1015 13.24 25.74 13.13
CA TYR A 1015 13.06 25.12 14.45
C TYR A 1015 12.02 24.00 14.43
N THR A 1016 10.88 24.20 13.77
CA THR A 1016 9.83 23.17 13.74
C THR A 1016 10.28 21.96 12.91
N PHE A 1017 11.09 22.15 11.87
CA PHE A 1017 11.74 21.07 11.13
C PHE A 1017 12.79 20.32 11.95
N GLU A 1018 13.68 21.01 12.67
CA GLU A 1018 14.62 20.39 13.61
C GLU A 1018 13.86 19.53 14.63
N ARG A 1019 12.85 20.12 15.29
CA ARG A 1019 12.06 19.48 16.35
C ARG A 1019 11.23 18.30 15.86
N TRP A 1020 10.61 18.39 14.68
CA TRP A 1020 9.92 17.25 14.06
C TRP A 1020 10.89 16.13 13.70
N MET A 1021 12.09 16.45 13.20
CA MET A 1021 13.11 15.43 12.93
C MET A 1021 13.66 14.81 14.22
N GLU A 1022 13.86 15.60 15.29
CA GLU A 1022 14.32 15.13 16.60
C GLU A 1022 13.41 14.04 17.17
N VAL A 1023 12.11 14.35 17.33
CA VAL A 1023 11.14 13.43 17.93
C VAL A 1023 10.86 12.20 17.05
N ILE A 1024 10.91 12.36 15.72
CA ILE A 1024 10.74 11.24 14.79
C ILE A 1024 11.98 10.35 14.82
N ARG A 1025 13.20 10.90 14.97
CA ARG A 1025 14.46 10.14 14.99
C ARG A 1025 14.52 9.15 16.15
N SER A 1026 14.07 9.53 17.35
CA SER A 1026 14.04 8.63 18.52
C SER A 1026 13.06 7.45 18.39
N ALA A 1027 12.10 7.50 17.46
CA ALA A 1027 11.16 6.41 17.15
C ALA A 1027 11.40 5.69 15.80
N THR A 1028 12.40 6.12 15.03
CA THR A 1028 12.72 5.57 13.69
C THR A 1028 14.10 4.95 13.61
N SER A 1029 15.11 5.64 14.14
CA SER A 1029 16.47 5.11 14.21
C SER A 1029 16.66 4.28 15.47
N SER A 1030 17.30 3.12 15.34
CA SER A 1030 17.97 2.45 16.47
C SER A 1030 19.25 3.20 16.80
N ALA A 1031 19.12 4.45 17.27
CA ALA A 1031 20.25 5.21 17.76
C ALA A 1031 20.86 4.45 18.95
N SER A 1032 22.17 4.24 18.90
CA SER A 1032 22.91 3.54 19.95
C SER A 1032 22.69 4.20 21.32
N ARG A 1033 22.61 3.39 22.40
CA ARG A 1033 22.46 3.84 23.81
C ARG A 1033 23.56 4.81 24.29
N ALA A 1034 24.58 5.07 23.46
CA ALA A 1034 25.83 5.79 23.70
C ALA A 1034 25.74 7.28 24.12
N HIS A 1035 24.54 7.88 24.26
CA HIS A 1035 24.40 9.29 24.67
C HIS A 1035 23.52 9.55 25.90
N VAL A 1036 22.80 8.56 26.43
CA VAL A 1036 21.98 8.75 27.65
C VAL A 1036 22.79 8.53 28.93
N LEU A 1037 23.72 7.57 28.93
CA LEU A 1037 24.59 7.22 30.06
C LEU A 1037 25.64 8.29 30.44
N SER A 1038 25.63 9.46 29.80
CA SER A 1038 26.55 10.57 30.12
C SER A 1038 26.10 11.41 31.34
N HIS A 1039 24.86 11.27 31.81
CA HIS A 1039 24.43 11.87 33.07
C HIS A 1039 24.55 10.85 34.20
N LYS A 1040 25.36 11.19 35.21
CA LYS A 1040 25.51 10.41 36.45
C LYS A 1040 24.32 10.62 37.39
N GLU A 1041 23.15 10.14 37.01
CA GLU A 1041 22.10 9.80 37.97
C GLU A 1041 21.74 8.32 37.78
N SER A 1042 21.81 7.56 38.86
CA SER A 1042 21.60 6.12 38.83
C SER A 1042 20.11 5.81 38.73
N HIS A 1043 19.61 5.73 37.49
CA HIS A 1043 18.32 5.12 37.19
C HIS A 1043 18.39 3.62 37.51
N VAL A 1044 18.18 3.31 38.79
CA VAL A 1044 17.73 1.99 39.23
C VAL A 1044 16.29 1.86 38.75
N TYR A 1045 16.09 0.98 37.76
CA TYR A 1045 14.84 0.27 37.57
C TYR A 1045 14.73 -0.77 38.69
#